data_AF-A0A4S4LPS2-F1
#
_entry.id   AF-A0A4S4LPS2-F1
#
_cell.length_a   1.000
_cell.length_b   1.000
_cell.length_c   1.000
_cell.angle_alpha   90.00
_cell.angle_beta   90.00
_cell.angle_gamma   90.00
#
_symmetry.space_group_name_H-M   'P 1'
#
loop_
_entity.id
_entity.type
_entity.pdbx_description
1 polymer ?
#
loop_
_entity_poly.entity_id
_entity_poly.type
_entity_poly.pdbx_seq_one_letter_code
_entity_poly.pdbx_strand_id
1 'polypeptide(L)'
;MGFPTAIGTFYALVLERSGRARVTAVFLVLLTDRDNGGIKSSNARRSILHSDIDYVAVARPEDAADRKYDFVVCTFKALPDVMSTSKLIGPLLSSTNNFVLIQNGIGIHADLQEARPDANIISSCAWIDVTTLDGGRSVVQSGSNRLTSGLHAGPSLQTSTGVPIDEGRQALQLFHNVLVAGGAGSEMTDDIEAARWQKILWNASISTLCTVTRGPVADLLAGQVLPATLPVVKALMTEIITVARKSGVSESKLPVQKADQVIEDCLNQYSDTRTSTPSQFKPSMLVDLEAGRPMEVEPILGGVVKIANKHGVETPRNCRASGLMHMMITPRFLALFAPANAFSDKVLTTCKPRRQTLNVAGSLSHSIETCLFSMHLSRKTDPYLLLPGFMMGCAVTSIVAAIFDVKHYLHLQDQYWRLLVHHLAYSNSSELFIWELILYNVGVNIERQFGSVKFGSYAVISTLVSTILEFLSLLVFHRFGFNNIPSGPTTFAFNLLYQYSRLVPSAYQFRIFGVTVTSKIFVYILAFQLAISQPPSSTIVAVIGLLTGALYRTDIASLKSYRLPPWFVRGSLRFLLPLVGSTRAPRRTNRALPDDRNSPSASDIAEEVVTTARPRPVPSGTEVNDAAGTPGTSVMREWVNELTGRGERAAAGLRVPTEAEIAQLTSMFPDVQREVVVGALQRRYIF
;
A
#
# COMPACT_ATOMS: atom_id res chain seq x y z
N MET A 1 4.88 21.21 -10.77
CA MET A 1 5.29 21.16 -12.20
C MET A 1 4.74 19.85 -12.75
N GLY A 2 3.62 19.90 -13.46
CA GLY A 2 2.99 18.69 -14.03
C GLY A 2 3.56 18.43 -15.41
N PHE A 3 3.84 17.17 -15.70
CA PHE A 3 4.31 16.70 -16.99
C PHE A 3 3.27 15.74 -17.59
N PRO A 4 3.15 15.64 -18.91
CA PRO A 4 2.21 14.72 -19.54
C PRO A 4 2.39 13.27 -19.08
N THR A 5 1.26 12.56 -19.07
CA THR A 5 1.26 11.10 -19.07
C THR A 5 1.96 10.65 -20.35
N ALA A 6 2.86 9.67 -20.28
CA ALA A 6 3.60 9.30 -21.49
C ALA A 6 2.73 8.60 -22.57
N ILE A 7 1.50 8.12 -22.25
CA ILE A 7 0.50 7.78 -23.29
C ILE A 7 0.17 9.06 -24.06
N GLY A 8 -0.14 10.12 -23.34
CA GLY A 8 -0.39 11.44 -23.89
C GLY A 8 0.79 11.93 -24.74
N THR A 9 2.01 11.93 -24.20
CA THR A 9 3.21 12.37 -24.93
C THR A 9 3.42 11.56 -26.22
N PHE A 10 3.34 10.23 -26.15
CA PHE A 10 3.58 9.39 -27.31
C PHE A 10 2.48 9.53 -28.37
N TYR A 11 1.20 9.44 -27.98
CA TYR A 11 0.13 9.55 -28.98
C TYR A 11 -0.02 10.99 -29.50
N ALA A 12 0.34 12.02 -28.73
CA ALA A 12 0.49 13.38 -29.27
C ALA A 12 1.57 13.44 -30.36
N LEU A 13 2.75 12.85 -30.12
CA LEU A 13 3.84 12.76 -31.10
C LEU A 13 3.42 11.98 -32.36
N VAL A 14 2.68 10.88 -32.23
CA VAL A 14 2.15 10.11 -33.37
C VAL A 14 1.10 10.92 -34.15
N LEU A 15 0.14 11.53 -33.45
CA LEU A 15 -0.93 12.29 -34.08
C LEU A 15 -0.36 13.50 -34.85
N GLU A 16 0.65 14.18 -34.32
CA GLU A 16 1.33 15.27 -35.04
C GLU A 16 2.17 14.75 -36.22
N ARG A 17 3.01 13.72 -36.03
CA ARG A 17 3.84 13.11 -37.09
C ARG A 17 3.05 12.56 -38.27
N SER A 18 1.75 12.31 -38.10
CA SER A 18 0.86 11.91 -39.19
C SER A 18 0.71 12.98 -40.29
N GLY A 19 1.01 14.25 -39.99
CA GLY A 19 0.71 15.40 -40.86
C GLY A 19 -0.79 15.67 -41.06
N ARG A 20 -1.66 14.96 -40.32
CA ARG A 20 -3.12 14.91 -40.52
C ARG A 20 -3.95 15.37 -39.32
N ALA A 21 -3.33 15.64 -38.17
CA ALA A 21 -4.03 16.11 -36.97
C ALA A 21 -3.30 17.29 -36.32
N ARG A 22 -4.07 18.32 -35.95
CA ARG A 22 -3.57 19.47 -35.18
C ARG A 22 -3.78 19.21 -33.69
N VAL A 23 -2.71 18.90 -32.97
CA VAL A 23 -2.80 18.48 -31.57
C VAL A 23 -2.94 19.69 -30.63
N THR A 24 -3.88 19.59 -29.68
CA THR A 24 -3.90 20.40 -28.45
C THR A 24 -3.72 19.45 -27.27
N ALA A 25 -2.70 19.67 -26.45
CA ALA A 25 -2.35 18.83 -25.32
C ALA A 25 -2.72 19.52 -24.00
N VAL A 26 -3.61 18.89 -23.23
CA VAL A 26 -3.99 19.35 -21.89
C VAL A 26 -3.10 18.70 -20.85
N PHE A 27 -2.27 19.49 -20.17
CA PHE A 27 -1.35 19.04 -19.13
C PHE A 27 -1.90 19.41 -17.75
N LEU A 28 -2.84 18.60 -17.25
CA LEU A 28 -3.44 18.82 -15.93
C LEU A 28 -2.36 18.79 -14.84
N VAL A 29 -2.00 19.97 -14.32
CA VAL A 29 -1.16 20.08 -13.14
C VAL A 29 -2.05 20.07 -11.90
N LEU A 30 -2.02 18.99 -11.14
CA LEU A 30 -2.50 18.98 -9.75
C LEU A 30 -1.60 19.88 -8.91
N LEU A 31 -1.89 21.17 -8.90
CA LEU A 31 -1.22 22.15 -8.07
C LEU A 31 -1.80 22.11 -6.66
N THR A 32 -1.25 21.24 -5.81
CA THR A 32 -1.29 21.42 -4.35
C THR A 32 -0.33 22.54 -3.93
N ASP A 33 -0.53 23.72 -4.50
CA ASP A 33 0.26 24.92 -4.19
C ASP A 33 -0.39 25.65 -3.01
N ARG A 34 0.15 25.37 -1.81
CA ARG A 34 -0.36 25.87 -0.52
C ARG A 34 0.62 26.82 0.15
N ASP A 35 1.20 27.74 -0.62
CA ASP A 35 1.88 28.94 -0.10
C ASP A 35 1.71 30.13 -1.05
N ASN A 36 1.24 31.26 -0.50
CA ASN A 36 0.97 32.56 -1.16
C ASN A 36 -0.16 32.59 -2.21
N GLY A 37 -1.21 33.37 -1.91
CA GLY A 37 -2.33 33.58 -2.83
C GLY A 37 -1.99 34.47 -4.03
N GLY A 38 -1.93 33.88 -5.22
CA GLY A 38 -1.82 34.63 -6.48
C GLY A 38 -1.50 33.76 -7.69
N ILE A 39 -2.50 33.41 -8.49
CA ILE A 39 -2.31 32.64 -9.74
C ILE A 39 -1.59 33.52 -10.77
N LYS A 40 -0.26 33.38 -10.86
CA LYS A 40 0.52 33.93 -11.98
C LYS A 40 0.40 33.02 -13.20
N SER A 41 -0.67 33.24 -13.96
CA SER A 41 -0.72 32.75 -15.35
C SER A 41 0.48 33.33 -16.11
N SER A 42 1.20 32.46 -16.80
CA SER A 42 2.22 32.86 -17.78
C SER A 42 2.11 31.91 -18.97
N ASN A 43 2.03 32.48 -20.18
CA ASN A 43 1.86 31.72 -21.42
C ASN A 43 3.13 30.95 -21.78
N ALA A 44 3.36 29.85 -21.07
CA ALA A 44 4.52 28.99 -21.23
C ALA A 44 4.37 28.08 -22.47
N ARG A 45 4.50 28.66 -23.67
CA ARG A 45 4.95 27.90 -24.85
C ARG A 45 6.34 27.33 -24.54
N ARG A 46 6.37 26.11 -24.00
CA ARG A 46 7.59 25.35 -23.71
C ARG A 46 7.48 24.01 -24.40
N SER A 47 8.24 23.86 -25.48
CA SER A 47 8.51 22.56 -26.07
C SER A 47 9.17 21.65 -25.03
N ILE A 48 8.66 20.44 -24.92
CA ILE A 48 9.29 19.34 -24.19
C ILE A 48 9.90 18.44 -25.27
N LEU A 49 11.20 18.21 -25.19
CA LEU A 49 12.01 17.57 -26.23
C LEU A 49 11.46 16.15 -26.53
N HIS A 50 11.58 15.60 -27.75
CA HIS A 50 12.68 15.77 -28.69
C HIS A 50 12.26 15.60 -30.17
N SER A 51 11.50 16.55 -30.71
CA SER A 51 11.26 16.80 -32.15
C SER A 51 10.71 18.24 -32.29
N ASP A 52 10.62 18.79 -33.50
CA ASP A 52 9.98 20.09 -33.77
C ASP A 52 8.43 20.00 -33.80
N ILE A 53 7.85 19.49 -32.70
CA ILE A 53 6.42 19.15 -32.61
C ILE A 53 5.57 20.42 -32.39
N ASP A 54 4.78 20.86 -33.36
CA ASP A 54 3.91 22.05 -33.21
C ASP A 54 2.51 21.67 -32.64
N TYR A 55 2.44 21.51 -31.32
CA TYR A 55 1.18 21.34 -30.58
C TYR A 55 0.91 22.48 -29.59
N VAL A 56 -0.36 22.81 -29.42
CA VAL A 56 -0.80 23.80 -28.42
C VAL A 56 -0.84 23.12 -27.05
N ALA A 57 -0.02 23.58 -26.10
CA ALA A 57 -0.04 23.10 -24.71
C ALA A 57 -0.89 24.03 -23.83
N VAL A 58 -1.81 23.47 -23.04
CA VAL A 58 -2.61 24.20 -22.05
C VAL A 58 -2.60 23.51 -20.68
N ALA A 59 -2.92 24.24 -19.61
CA ALA A 59 -2.81 23.74 -18.24
C ALA A 59 -4.09 23.08 -17.72
N ARG A 60 -5.26 23.39 -18.31
CA ARG A 60 -6.57 22.93 -17.85
C ARG A 60 -7.51 22.57 -19.01
N PRO A 61 -8.56 21.75 -18.78
CA PRO A 61 -9.56 21.44 -19.80
C PRO A 61 -10.36 22.67 -20.27
N GLU A 62 -10.61 23.66 -19.39
CA GLU A 62 -11.30 24.90 -19.75
C GLU A 62 -10.50 25.72 -20.78
N ASP A 63 -9.18 25.74 -20.65
CA ASP A 63 -8.27 26.45 -21.56
C ASP A 63 -8.31 25.88 -22.99
N ALA A 64 -8.71 24.61 -23.15
CA ALA A 64 -8.90 23.94 -24.44
C ALA A 64 -10.37 23.97 -24.92
N ALA A 65 -11.33 24.43 -24.11
CA ALA A 65 -12.73 24.53 -24.50
C ALA A 65 -13.03 25.71 -25.45
N ASP A 66 -11.99 26.37 -25.99
CA ASP A 66 -12.08 27.51 -26.92
C ASP A 66 -12.54 27.13 -28.34
N ARG A 67 -12.64 25.83 -28.64
CA ARG A 67 -12.96 25.29 -29.97
C ARG A 67 -13.71 23.96 -29.93
N LYS A 68 -14.15 23.53 -31.11
CA LYS A 68 -14.58 22.15 -31.39
C LYS A 68 -13.38 21.29 -31.79
N TYR A 69 -13.47 19.99 -31.53
CA TYR A 69 -12.46 18.99 -31.91
C TYR A 69 -13.12 17.79 -32.58
N ASP A 70 -12.43 17.19 -33.55
CA ASP A 70 -12.85 15.94 -34.17
C ASP A 70 -12.79 14.75 -33.18
N PHE A 71 -11.86 14.81 -32.21
CA PHE A 71 -11.68 13.80 -31.16
C PHE A 71 -11.19 14.43 -29.84
N VAL A 72 -11.64 13.89 -28.70
CA VAL A 72 -11.01 14.09 -27.38
C VAL A 72 -10.36 12.77 -26.93
N VAL A 73 -9.03 12.76 -26.79
CA VAL A 73 -8.25 11.54 -26.54
C VAL A 73 -7.83 11.43 -25.06
N CYS A 74 -8.53 10.61 -24.29
CA CYS A 74 -8.30 10.39 -22.87
C CYS A 74 -7.11 9.44 -22.65
N THR A 75 -5.97 10.03 -22.33
CA THR A 75 -4.68 9.37 -22.08
C THR A 75 -4.21 9.47 -20.63
N PHE A 76 -5.00 10.13 -19.77
CA PHE A 76 -4.91 10.02 -18.32
C PHE A 76 -5.57 8.72 -17.83
N LYS A 77 -5.36 8.34 -16.57
CA LYS A 77 -5.80 7.04 -16.06
C LYS A 77 -7.22 7.11 -15.48
N ALA A 78 -7.93 5.99 -15.57
CA ALA A 78 -9.28 5.90 -15.03
C ALA A 78 -9.20 5.73 -13.50
N LEU A 79 -9.59 6.75 -12.75
CA LEU A 79 -9.55 6.76 -11.28
C LEU A 79 -10.93 7.26 -10.77
N PRO A 80 -11.93 6.37 -10.65
CA PRO A 80 -13.28 6.74 -10.21
C PRO A 80 -13.34 7.03 -8.69
N ASP A 81 -12.35 6.58 -7.93
CA ASP A 81 -12.10 6.80 -6.50
C ASP A 81 -11.57 8.22 -6.19
N VAL A 82 -11.63 9.12 -7.17
CA VAL A 82 -10.79 10.32 -7.29
C VAL A 82 -11.58 11.44 -7.97
N MET A 83 -11.76 11.32 -9.28
CA MET A 83 -12.44 12.26 -10.17
C MET A 83 -12.72 11.48 -11.44
N SER A 84 -14.00 11.31 -11.75
CA SER A 84 -14.39 10.49 -12.88
C SER A 84 -13.95 11.12 -14.22
N THR A 85 -13.86 10.30 -15.27
CA THR A 85 -13.42 10.73 -16.60
C THR A 85 -14.33 11.87 -17.12
N SER A 86 -15.64 11.79 -16.88
CA SER A 86 -16.61 12.84 -17.22
C SER A 86 -16.38 14.15 -16.44
N LYS A 87 -16.12 14.07 -15.12
CA LYS A 87 -15.84 15.25 -14.27
C LYS A 87 -14.55 15.94 -14.72
N LEU A 88 -13.51 15.19 -15.07
CA LEU A 88 -12.24 15.76 -15.51
C LEU A 88 -12.32 16.40 -16.90
N ILE A 89 -13.02 15.78 -17.87
CA ILE A 89 -13.15 16.35 -19.22
C ILE A 89 -14.40 17.24 -19.39
N GLY A 90 -15.09 17.58 -18.30
CA GLY A 90 -16.35 18.31 -18.27
C GLY A 90 -16.46 19.49 -19.26
N PRO A 91 -15.53 20.45 -19.26
CA PRO A 91 -15.54 21.58 -20.20
C PRO A 91 -15.47 21.15 -21.68
N LEU A 92 -14.72 20.08 -21.96
CA LEU A 92 -14.52 19.51 -23.29
C LEU A 92 -15.63 18.57 -23.73
N LEU A 93 -16.56 18.18 -22.84
CA LEU A 93 -17.71 17.36 -23.22
C LEU A 93 -18.49 18.01 -24.35
N SER A 94 -18.71 19.33 -24.33
CA SER A 94 -19.42 20.02 -25.41
C SER A 94 -18.60 20.23 -26.69
N SER A 95 -17.28 19.99 -26.66
CA SER A 95 -16.37 20.30 -27.76
C SER A 95 -16.33 19.22 -28.86
N THR A 96 -16.81 18.00 -28.60
CA THR A 96 -16.84 16.91 -29.58
C THR A 96 -18.00 15.93 -29.34
N ASN A 97 -18.21 15.02 -30.28
CA ASN A 97 -19.02 13.81 -30.09
C ASN A 97 -18.15 12.54 -30.04
N ASN A 98 -16.88 12.58 -30.45
CA ASN A 98 -16.01 11.40 -30.53
C ASN A 98 -14.96 11.40 -29.41
N PHE A 99 -15.01 10.40 -28.53
CA PHE A 99 -14.13 10.30 -27.37
C PHE A 99 -13.31 9.02 -27.45
N VAL A 100 -11.99 9.13 -27.32
CA VAL A 100 -11.07 7.98 -27.38
C VAL A 100 -10.58 7.63 -25.98
N LEU A 101 -10.93 6.46 -25.45
CA LEU A 101 -10.52 5.98 -24.12
C LEU A 101 -9.36 4.97 -24.21
N ILE A 102 -8.12 5.46 -24.06
CA ILE A 102 -6.90 4.64 -24.04
C ILE A 102 -6.59 4.08 -22.63
N GLN A 103 -7.34 4.53 -21.62
CA GLN A 103 -7.21 4.17 -20.20
C GLN A 103 -7.36 2.65 -19.95
N ASN A 104 -6.70 2.12 -18.92
CA ASN A 104 -6.75 0.68 -18.62
C ASN A 104 -8.01 0.31 -17.82
N GLY A 105 -8.25 -1.00 -17.73
CA GLY A 105 -9.38 -1.54 -16.97
C GLY A 105 -10.64 -1.76 -17.81
N ILE A 106 -11.76 -2.00 -17.13
CA ILE A 106 -13.06 -2.36 -17.70
C ILE A 106 -14.19 -1.58 -17.03
N GLY A 107 -15.26 -1.29 -17.78
CA GLY A 107 -16.39 -0.47 -17.31
C GLY A 107 -16.10 1.03 -17.25
N ILE A 108 -14.91 1.47 -17.68
CA ILE A 108 -14.46 2.88 -17.65
C ILE A 108 -15.32 3.82 -18.49
N HIS A 109 -16.09 3.28 -19.43
CA HIS A 109 -16.91 4.03 -20.37
C HIS A 109 -18.22 4.54 -19.75
N ALA A 110 -18.72 3.89 -18.70
CA ALA A 110 -20.07 4.10 -18.18
C ALA A 110 -20.31 5.54 -17.71
N ASP A 111 -19.37 6.08 -16.94
CA ASP A 111 -19.39 7.47 -16.44
C ASP A 111 -19.40 8.50 -17.58
N LEU A 112 -18.63 8.28 -18.64
CA LEU A 112 -18.63 9.17 -19.81
C LEU A 112 -19.91 9.03 -20.64
N GLN A 113 -20.44 7.82 -20.81
CA GLN A 113 -21.68 7.58 -21.54
C GLN A 113 -22.91 8.08 -20.77
N GLU A 114 -22.87 8.11 -19.43
CA GLU A 114 -23.90 8.72 -18.59
C GLU A 114 -23.89 10.26 -18.72
N ALA A 115 -22.70 10.88 -18.75
CA ALA A 115 -22.56 12.33 -18.95
C ALA A 115 -22.79 12.80 -20.40
N ARG A 116 -22.55 11.93 -21.40
CA ARG A 116 -22.87 12.14 -22.82
C ARG A 116 -23.48 10.87 -23.44
N PRO A 117 -24.81 10.67 -23.35
CA PRO A 117 -25.49 9.52 -23.95
C PRO A 117 -25.32 9.41 -25.47
N ASP A 118 -25.07 10.53 -26.15
CA ASP A 118 -24.87 10.64 -27.59
C ASP A 118 -23.39 10.56 -28.03
N ALA A 119 -22.45 10.29 -27.10
CA ALA A 119 -21.03 10.17 -27.43
C ALA A 119 -20.67 8.88 -28.18
N ASN A 120 -19.95 9.02 -29.28
CA ASN A 120 -19.20 7.95 -29.95
C ASN A 120 -17.95 7.63 -29.13
N ILE A 121 -18.03 6.65 -28.23
CA ILE A 121 -16.88 6.22 -27.42
C ILE A 121 -16.05 5.17 -28.17
N ILE A 122 -14.93 5.61 -28.75
CA ILE A 122 -13.87 4.73 -29.25
C ILE A 122 -13.08 4.23 -28.05
N SER A 123 -13.12 2.94 -27.79
CA SER A 123 -12.38 2.30 -26.71
C SER A 123 -11.09 1.69 -27.26
N SER A 124 -9.96 1.85 -26.56
CA SER A 124 -8.65 1.44 -27.07
C SER A 124 -7.80 0.66 -26.05
N CYS A 125 -7.40 -0.55 -26.43
CA CYS A 125 -6.53 -1.44 -25.67
C CYS A 125 -5.08 -1.32 -26.13
N ALA A 126 -4.34 -0.41 -25.51
CA ALA A 126 -2.92 -0.26 -25.76
C ALA A 126 -2.09 -1.42 -25.15
N TRP A 127 -1.28 -2.09 -25.97
CA TRP A 127 -0.22 -3.04 -25.62
C TRP A 127 1.13 -2.41 -26.00
N ILE A 128 1.94 -2.09 -24.99
CA ILE A 128 2.42 -0.70 -24.87
C ILE A 128 3.58 -0.67 -23.85
N ASP A 129 4.88 -0.40 -24.16
CA ASP A 129 5.93 -0.25 -23.10
C ASP A 129 6.96 0.92 -23.14
N VAL A 130 7.37 1.45 -21.97
CA VAL A 130 8.02 2.79 -21.75
C VAL A 130 8.53 2.99 -20.30
N THR A 131 9.17 4.13 -20.01
CA THR A 131 8.90 4.92 -18.77
C THR A 131 8.97 6.45 -19.02
N THR A 132 8.24 7.27 -18.24
CA THR A 132 8.49 8.73 -18.12
C THR A 132 9.78 8.94 -17.33
N LEU A 133 10.84 9.45 -17.97
CA LEU A 133 12.11 9.74 -17.31
C LEU A 133 12.22 11.25 -16.99
N ASP A 134 13.25 11.62 -16.23
CA ASP A 134 13.58 13.02 -15.88
C ASP A 134 12.41 13.81 -15.24
N GLY A 135 11.61 13.13 -14.42
CA GLY A 135 10.41 13.68 -13.79
C GLY A 135 9.21 13.89 -14.75
N GLY A 136 9.28 13.36 -15.97
CA GLY A 136 8.32 13.54 -17.05
C GLY A 136 8.78 14.49 -18.17
N ARG A 137 10.03 14.98 -18.12
CA ARG A 137 10.62 15.79 -19.20
C ARG A 137 10.98 14.99 -20.45
N SER A 138 11.10 13.67 -20.32
CA SER A 138 11.50 12.76 -21.39
C SER A 138 10.68 11.46 -21.30
N VAL A 139 10.52 10.79 -22.44
CA VAL A 139 9.72 9.57 -22.57
C VAL A 139 10.52 8.56 -23.38
N VAL A 140 10.93 7.47 -22.74
CA VAL A 140 11.68 6.39 -23.40
C VAL A 140 10.75 5.20 -23.58
N GLN A 141 10.36 4.93 -24.83
CA GLN A 141 9.66 3.70 -25.20
C GLN A 141 10.57 2.47 -25.12
N SER A 142 9.97 1.29 -25.04
CA SER A 142 10.66 0.01 -25.16
C SER A 142 9.71 -1.03 -25.75
N GLY A 143 10.23 -1.96 -26.56
CA GLY A 143 9.41 -2.98 -27.20
C GLY A 143 8.32 -2.42 -28.13
N SER A 144 7.23 -3.18 -28.30
CA SER A 144 6.19 -2.98 -29.33
C SER A 144 5.07 -1.98 -28.94
N ASN A 145 4.33 -1.44 -29.93
CA ASN A 145 2.99 -0.87 -29.72
C ASN A 145 1.94 -1.50 -30.59
N ARG A 146 0.79 -1.72 -29.96
CA ARG A 146 -0.43 -2.12 -30.59
C ARG A 146 -1.57 -1.42 -29.87
N LEU A 147 -2.30 -0.57 -30.57
CA LEU A 147 -3.51 0.08 -30.08
C LEU A 147 -4.72 -0.56 -30.74
N THR A 148 -5.14 -1.71 -30.22
CA THR A 148 -6.36 -2.39 -30.67
C THR A 148 -7.58 -1.59 -30.22
N SER A 149 -8.33 -1.01 -31.16
CA SER A 149 -9.39 -0.04 -30.90
C SER A 149 -10.72 -0.48 -31.52
N GLY A 150 -11.84 -0.13 -30.90
CA GLY A 150 -13.17 -0.43 -31.41
C GLY A 150 -14.24 0.45 -30.76
N LEU A 151 -15.39 0.56 -31.41
CA LEU A 151 -16.52 1.33 -30.89
C LEU A 151 -17.13 0.60 -29.68
N HIS A 152 -17.33 1.29 -28.56
CA HIS A 152 -17.99 0.73 -27.38
C HIS A 152 -19.52 0.71 -27.59
N ALA A 153 -20.14 -0.46 -27.39
CA ALA A 153 -21.58 -0.65 -27.57
C ALA A 153 -22.42 -0.15 -26.37
N GLY A 154 -22.42 1.17 -26.17
CA GLY A 154 -23.25 1.85 -25.17
C GLY A 154 -24.76 1.67 -25.43
N PRO A 155 -25.64 2.05 -24.48
CA PRO A 155 -27.09 1.83 -24.59
C PRO A 155 -27.70 2.41 -25.88
N SER A 156 -27.18 3.56 -26.30
CA SER A 156 -27.60 4.31 -27.50
C SER A 156 -27.35 3.57 -28.82
N LEU A 157 -26.45 2.57 -28.83
CA LEU A 157 -26.20 1.67 -29.97
C LEU A 157 -27.07 0.41 -29.92
N GLN A 158 -27.84 0.20 -28.85
CA GLN A 158 -28.79 -0.90 -28.70
C GLN A 158 -30.24 -0.47 -28.99
N THR A 159 -30.55 0.82 -28.86
CA THR A 159 -31.79 1.44 -29.31
C THR A 159 -31.69 1.89 -30.77
N SER A 160 -32.67 1.54 -31.60
CA SER A 160 -32.73 1.87 -33.04
C SER A 160 -33.06 3.35 -33.35
N THR A 161 -32.64 4.29 -32.50
CA THR A 161 -33.03 5.70 -32.50
C THR A 161 -31.92 6.57 -31.87
N GLY A 162 -31.12 7.27 -32.67
CA GLY A 162 -30.21 8.29 -32.14
C GLY A 162 -28.99 8.60 -33.02
N VAL A 163 -28.04 7.67 -33.07
CA VAL A 163 -26.73 7.87 -33.73
C VAL A 163 -26.51 6.79 -34.80
N PRO A 164 -26.13 7.13 -36.04
CA PRO A 164 -25.76 6.14 -37.04
C PRO A 164 -24.51 5.37 -36.60
N ILE A 165 -24.58 4.04 -36.62
CA ILE A 165 -23.41 3.14 -36.40
C ILE A 165 -22.25 3.52 -37.34
N ASP A 166 -22.58 4.02 -38.52
CA ASP A 166 -21.64 4.47 -39.55
C ASP A 166 -20.82 5.69 -39.14
N GLU A 167 -21.35 6.62 -38.33
CA GLU A 167 -20.58 7.79 -37.87
C GLU A 167 -19.48 7.37 -36.89
N GLY A 168 -19.83 6.57 -35.89
CA GLY A 168 -18.85 6.00 -34.94
C GLY A 168 -17.82 5.09 -35.63
N ARG A 169 -18.23 4.34 -36.67
CA ARG A 169 -17.33 3.52 -37.50
C ARG A 169 -16.41 4.37 -38.39
N GLN A 170 -16.91 5.45 -38.97
CA GLN A 170 -16.09 6.43 -39.72
C GLN A 170 -15.08 7.13 -38.81
N ALA A 171 -15.49 7.56 -37.61
CA ALA A 171 -14.60 8.16 -36.62
C ALA A 171 -13.48 7.19 -36.18
N LEU A 172 -13.82 5.92 -35.94
CA LEU A 172 -12.83 4.86 -35.65
C LEU A 172 -11.84 4.67 -36.82
N GLN A 173 -12.33 4.57 -38.05
CA GLN A 173 -11.50 4.43 -39.25
C GLN A 173 -10.59 5.64 -39.48
N LEU A 174 -11.09 6.86 -39.27
CA LEU A 174 -10.30 8.09 -39.36
C LEU A 174 -9.19 8.11 -38.30
N PHE A 175 -9.52 7.81 -37.04
CA PHE A 175 -8.53 7.75 -35.96
C PHE A 175 -7.44 6.69 -36.22
N HIS A 176 -7.83 5.50 -36.70
CA HIS A 176 -6.90 4.48 -37.17
C HIS A 176 -5.98 4.99 -38.30
N ASN A 177 -6.54 5.63 -39.33
CA ASN A 177 -5.81 6.15 -40.49
C ASN A 177 -4.80 7.27 -40.13
N VAL A 178 -5.10 8.08 -39.11
CA VAL A 178 -4.17 9.10 -38.59
C VAL A 178 -3.04 8.44 -37.79
N LEU A 179 -3.35 7.47 -36.92
CA LEU A 179 -2.34 6.75 -36.12
C LEU A 179 -1.36 5.95 -36.99
N VAL A 180 -1.85 5.27 -38.04
CA VAL A 180 -1.01 4.52 -38.97
C VAL A 180 -0.10 5.47 -39.77
N ALA A 181 -0.62 6.61 -40.22
CA ALA A 181 0.20 7.64 -40.87
C ALA A 181 1.27 8.24 -39.93
N GLY A 182 0.98 8.33 -38.63
CA GLY A 182 1.94 8.71 -37.59
C GLY A 182 2.94 7.61 -37.17
N GLY A 183 2.91 6.44 -37.82
CA GLY A 183 3.83 5.31 -37.55
C GLY A 183 3.47 4.44 -36.34
N ALA A 184 2.26 4.59 -35.76
CA ALA A 184 1.81 3.69 -34.70
C ALA A 184 1.18 2.41 -35.24
N GLY A 185 1.34 1.32 -34.48
CA GLY A 185 0.59 0.09 -34.66
C GLY A 185 -0.85 0.25 -34.20
N SER A 186 -1.73 0.75 -35.05
CA SER A 186 -3.17 0.71 -34.79
C SER A 186 -3.77 -0.58 -35.36
N GLU A 187 -4.75 -1.13 -34.65
CA GLU A 187 -5.58 -2.26 -35.10
C GLU A 187 -7.04 -1.91 -34.79
N MET A 188 -7.98 -2.35 -35.63
CA MET A 188 -9.41 -2.20 -35.37
C MET A 188 -10.04 -3.54 -34.97
N THR A 189 -11.08 -3.50 -34.13
CA THR A 189 -11.87 -4.69 -33.75
C THR A 189 -13.36 -4.32 -33.62
N ASP A 190 -14.24 -5.18 -34.12
CA ASP A 190 -15.69 -5.10 -33.88
C ASP A 190 -16.10 -5.65 -32.49
N ASP A 191 -15.16 -6.25 -31.73
CA ASP A 191 -15.36 -6.55 -30.31
C ASP A 191 -14.18 -6.03 -29.47
N ILE A 192 -14.40 -4.84 -28.90
CA ILE A 192 -13.43 -4.18 -28.02
C ILE A 192 -13.52 -4.64 -26.57
N GLU A 193 -14.65 -5.22 -26.14
CA GLU A 193 -14.80 -5.70 -24.77
C GLU A 193 -14.06 -7.03 -24.57
N ALA A 194 -14.08 -7.94 -25.55
CA ALA A 194 -13.21 -9.11 -25.58
C ALA A 194 -11.72 -8.73 -25.51
N ALA A 195 -11.31 -7.69 -26.26
CA ALA A 195 -9.95 -7.15 -26.22
C ALA A 195 -9.61 -6.48 -24.86
N ARG A 196 -10.58 -5.84 -24.18
CA ARG A 196 -10.41 -5.37 -22.79
C ARG A 196 -10.24 -6.53 -21.83
N TRP A 197 -11.09 -7.55 -21.88
CA TRP A 197 -10.96 -8.74 -21.04
C TRP A 197 -9.61 -9.46 -21.24
N GLN A 198 -9.11 -9.58 -22.48
CA GLN A 198 -7.77 -10.11 -22.74
C GLN A 198 -6.67 -9.28 -22.04
N LYS A 199 -6.79 -7.94 -22.05
CA LYS A 199 -5.84 -7.04 -21.36
C LYS A 199 -6.00 -7.09 -19.83
N ILE A 200 -7.20 -7.35 -19.31
CA ILE A 200 -7.45 -7.60 -17.88
C ILE A 200 -6.71 -8.86 -17.41
N LEU A 201 -6.58 -9.93 -18.23
CA LEU A 201 -5.80 -11.12 -17.86
C LEU A 201 -4.39 -10.76 -17.38
N TRP A 202 -3.69 -9.88 -18.09
CA TRP A 202 -2.37 -9.37 -17.68
C TRP A 202 -2.46 -8.44 -16.45
N ASN A 203 -3.37 -7.46 -16.49
CA ASN A 203 -3.43 -6.40 -15.48
C ASN A 203 -3.86 -6.91 -14.09
N ALA A 204 -4.92 -7.73 -14.02
CA ALA A 204 -5.50 -8.22 -12.77
C ALA A 204 -4.80 -9.48 -12.21
N SER A 205 -3.89 -10.11 -12.97
CA SER A 205 -3.01 -11.19 -12.46
C SER A 205 -1.56 -10.75 -12.35
N ILE A 206 -0.75 -10.84 -13.41
CA ILE A 206 0.71 -10.60 -13.41
C ILE A 206 1.05 -9.20 -12.88
N SER A 207 0.44 -8.13 -13.44
CA SER A 207 0.69 -6.77 -12.97
C SER A 207 0.25 -6.55 -11.52
N THR A 208 -0.77 -7.27 -11.06
CA THR A 208 -1.26 -7.16 -9.67
C THR A 208 -0.32 -7.88 -8.71
N LEU A 209 0.13 -9.10 -9.03
CA LEU A 209 1.08 -9.85 -8.21
C LEU A 209 2.41 -9.11 -8.08
N CYS A 210 2.99 -8.61 -9.18
CA CYS A 210 4.20 -7.77 -9.14
C CYS A 210 4.03 -6.52 -8.28
N THR A 211 2.84 -5.91 -8.27
CA THR A 211 2.57 -4.74 -7.42
C THR A 211 2.49 -5.12 -5.94
N VAL A 212 1.84 -6.25 -5.62
CA VAL A 212 1.71 -6.76 -4.24
C VAL A 212 3.06 -7.23 -3.67
N THR A 213 3.90 -7.91 -4.47
CA THR A 213 5.23 -8.37 -4.04
C THR A 213 6.29 -7.26 -4.09
N ARG A 214 6.05 -6.19 -4.86
CA ARG A 214 7.01 -5.14 -5.24
C ARG A 214 8.22 -5.64 -6.05
N GLY A 215 8.08 -6.80 -6.71
CA GLY A 215 9.11 -7.36 -7.60
C GLY A 215 8.81 -7.07 -9.09
N PRO A 216 9.84 -6.97 -9.95
CA PRO A 216 9.66 -6.99 -11.41
C PRO A 216 9.05 -8.32 -11.89
N VAL A 217 8.73 -8.41 -13.18
CA VAL A 217 8.14 -9.65 -13.75
C VAL A 217 9.11 -10.84 -13.66
N ALA A 218 10.43 -10.62 -13.76
CA ALA A 218 11.44 -11.67 -13.58
C ALA A 218 11.26 -12.45 -12.26
N ASP A 219 11.13 -11.76 -11.12
CA ASP A 219 10.94 -12.36 -9.80
C ASP A 219 9.70 -13.29 -9.71
N LEU A 220 8.64 -12.97 -10.46
CA LEU A 220 7.42 -13.78 -10.56
C LEU A 220 7.65 -15.07 -11.37
N LEU A 221 8.60 -15.03 -12.31
CA LEU A 221 8.93 -16.08 -13.28
C LEU A 221 10.18 -16.90 -12.91
N ALA A 222 10.97 -16.46 -11.93
CA ALA A 222 12.19 -17.13 -11.50
C ALA A 222 11.92 -18.60 -11.14
N GLY A 223 12.70 -19.54 -11.69
CA GLY A 223 12.38 -20.98 -11.68
C GLY A 223 12.14 -21.59 -10.28
N GLN A 224 12.78 -21.05 -9.25
CA GLN A 224 12.59 -21.43 -7.85
C GLN A 224 11.23 -21.02 -7.25
N VAL A 225 10.56 -20.02 -7.84
CA VAL A 225 9.26 -19.46 -7.40
C VAL A 225 8.13 -19.83 -8.37
N LEU A 226 8.44 -20.00 -9.67
CA LEU A 226 7.49 -20.27 -10.75
C LEU A 226 6.49 -21.42 -10.46
N PRO A 227 6.88 -22.57 -9.85
CA PRO A 227 5.93 -23.63 -9.48
C PRO A 227 4.84 -23.20 -8.47
N ALA A 228 5.08 -22.13 -7.70
CA ALA A 228 4.13 -21.58 -6.73
C ALA A 228 3.35 -20.37 -7.28
N THR A 229 3.94 -19.53 -8.12
CA THR A 229 3.27 -18.36 -8.73
C THR A 229 2.38 -18.74 -9.91
N LEU A 230 2.80 -19.67 -10.76
CA LEU A 230 2.07 -20.08 -11.96
C LEU A 230 0.63 -20.56 -11.68
N PRO A 231 0.35 -21.41 -10.65
CA PRO A 231 -1.01 -21.79 -10.30
C PRO A 231 -1.87 -20.60 -9.83
N VAL A 232 -1.27 -19.60 -9.16
CA VAL A 232 -1.97 -18.40 -8.69
C VAL A 232 -2.34 -17.49 -9.87
N VAL A 233 -1.40 -17.27 -10.80
CA VAL A 233 -1.65 -16.53 -12.04
C VAL A 233 -2.78 -17.17 -12.84
N LYS A 234 -2.69 -18.48 -13.11
CA LYS A 234 -3.75 -19.22 -13.84
C LYS A 234 -5.10 -19.10 -13.15
N ALA A 235 -5.18 -19.29 -11.83
CA ALA A 235 -6.45 -19.27 -11.13
C ALA A 235 -7.07 -17.85 -11.02
N LEU A 236 -6.28 -16.78 -11.00
CA LEU A 236 -6.77 -15.40 -11.17
C LEU A 236 -7.35 -15.20 -12.57
N MET A 237 -6.64 -15.66 -13.62
CA MET A 237 -7.11 -15.60 -15.01
C MET A 237 -8.39 -16.44 -15.25
N THR A 238 -8.54 -17.61 -14.62
CA THR A 238 -9.77 -18.43 -14.75
C THR A 238 -11.00 -17.73 -14.18
N GLU A 239 -10.87 -17.07 -13.02
CA GLU A 239 -11.93 -16.23 -12.45
C GLU A 239 -12.31 -15.10 -13.41
N ILE A 240 -11.31 -14.38 -13.97
CA ILE A 240 -11.51 -13.29 -14.95
C ILE A 240 -12.28 -13.80 -16.18
N ILE A 241 -11.90 -14.95 -16.76
CA ILE A 241 -12.60 -15.53 -17.92
C ILE A 241 -14.03 -15.95 -17.57
N THR A 242 -14.27 -16.46 -16.35
CA THR A 242 -15.62 -16.84 -15.90
C THR A 242 -16.55 -15.61 -15.80
N VAL A 243 -16.04 -14.47 -15.33
CA VAL A 243 -16.80 -13.20 -15.34
C VAL A 243 -17.00 -12.70 -16.78
N ALA A 244 -15.99 -12.76 -17.64
CA ALA A 244 -16.10 -12.39 -19.06
C ALA A 244 -17.21 -13.17 -19.79
N ARG A 245 -17.29 -14.49 -19.58
CA ARG A 245 -18.36 -15.35 -20.11
C ARG A 245 -19.74 -14.91 -19.65
N LYS A 246 -19.91 -14.64 -18.36
CA LYS A 246 -21.18 -14.17 -17.78
C LYS A 246 -21.55 -12.74 -18.22
N SER A 247 -20.56 -11.98 -18.69
CA SER A 247 -20.72 -10.66 -19.31
C SER A 247 -21.01 -10.71 -20.82
N GLY A 248 -21.16 -11.91 -21.41
CA GLY A 248 -21.49 -12.10 -22.83
C GLY A 248 -20.32 -12.39 -23.76
N VAL A 249 -19.06 -12.40 -23.29
CA VAL A 249 -17.89 -12.70 -24.15
C VAL A 249 -17.80 -14.19 -24.44
N SER A 250 -18.04 -14.58 -25.69
CA SER A 250 -18.04 -15.98 -26.14
C SER A 250 -16.67 -16.68 -26.03
N GLU A 251 -16.69 -18.01 -25.98
CA GLU A 251 -15.48 -18.84 -25.98
C GLU A 251 -14.59 -18.56 -27.19
N SER A 252 -15.19 -18.35 -28.37
CA SER A 252 -14.48 -18.01 -29.60
C SER A 252 -13.70 -16.70 -29.56
N LYS A 253 -14.12 -15.71 -28.75
CA LYS A 253 -13.48 -14.37 -28.70
C LYS A 253 -12.45 -14.22 -27.58
N LEU A 254 -12.53 -15.02 -26.53
CA LEU A 254 -11.57 -15.03 -25.44
C LEU A 254 -11.36 -16.46 -24.92
N PRO A 255 -10.75 -17.39 -25.70
CA PRO A 255 -10.66 -18.79 -25.32
C PRO A 255 -9.96 -19.01 -23.98
N VAL A 256 -10.25 -20.09 -23.25
CA VAL A 256 -9.55 -20.43 -21.99
C VAL A 256 -8.03 -20.49 -22.18
N GLN A 257 -7.57 -21.00 -23.34
CA GLN A 257 -6.16 -21.07 -23.74
C GLN A 257 -5.50 -19.69 -23.87
N LYS A 258 -6.27 -18.60 -23.92
CA LYS A 258 -5.74 -17.22 -23.91
C LYS A 258 -5.06 -16.87 -22.58
N ALA A 259 -5.46 -17.50 -21.48
CA ALA A 259 -4.74 -17.41 -20.21
C ALA A 259 -3.34 -18.05 -20.33
N ASP A 260 -3.25 -19.23 -20.93
CA ASP A 260 -1.98 -19.91 -21.18
C ASP A 260 -1.10 -19.11 -22.15
N GLN A 261 -1.66 -18.53 -23.22
CA GLN A 261 -0.91 -17.66 -24.12
C GLN A 261 -0.35 -16.41 -23.42
N VAL A 262 -1.13 -15.72 -22.58
CA VAL A 262 -0.62 -14.53 -21.86
C VAL A 262 0.52 -14.91 -20.88
N ILE A 263 0.52 -16.13 -20.36
CA ILE A 263 1.60 -16.68 -19.53
C ILE A 263 2.82 -17.06 -20.38
N GLU A 264 2.62 -17.66 -21.56
CA GLU A 264 3.68 -18.03 -22.49
C GLU A 264 4.36 -16.79 -23.09
N ASP A 265 3.59 -15.78 -23.50
CA ASP A 265 4.09 -14.45 -23.92
C ASP A 265 4.93 -13.83 -22.78
N CYS A 266 4.44 -13.92 -21.53
CA CYS A 266 5.15 -13.41 -20.35
C CYS A 266 6.49 -14.13 -20.11
N LEU A 267 6.50 -15.46 -20.16
CA LEU A 267 7.72 -16.27 -20.04
C LEU A 267 8.71 -15.95 -21.18
N ASN A 268 8.24 -15.91 -22.42
CA ASN A 268 9.09 -15.64 -23.57
C ASN A 268 9.69 -14.23 -23.58
N GLN A 269 8.99 -13.23 -23.03
CA GLN A 269 9.45 -11.83 -23.01
C GLN A 269 10.24 -11.45 -21.76
N TYR A 270 10.00 -12.09 -20.60
CA TYR A 270 10.52 -11.63 -19.31
C TYR A 270 11.21 -12.69 -18.43
N SER A 271 11.36 -13.95 -18.87
CA SER A 271 12.06 -14.98 -18.07
C SER A 271 13.58 -14.96 -18.24
N ASP A 272 14.27 -15.09 -17.11
CA ASP A 272 15.73 -15.01 -17.01
C ASP A 272 16.45 -16.24 -17.60
N THR A 273 15.74 -17.33 -17.88
CA THR A 273 16.29 -18.55 -18.51
C THR A 273 16.77 -18.32 -19.95
N ARG A 274 16.50 -17.15 -20.54
CA ARG A 274 16.89 -16.77 -21.90
C ARG A 274 18.08 -15.80 -21.97
N THR A 275 18.49 -15.17 -20.87
CA THR A 275 19.50 -14.10 -20.85
C THR A 275 20.34 -14.11 -19.57
N SER A 276 21.64 -13.79 -19.68
CA SER A 276 22.55 -13.69 -18.53
C SER A 276 22.26 -12.53 -17.56
N THR A 277 21.26 -11.70 -17.85
CA THR A 277 20.78 -10.58 -17.01
C THR A 277 19.27 -10.69 -16.79
N PRO A 278 18.77 -10.65 -15.53
CA PRO A 278 17.34 -10.73 -15.23
C PRO A 278 16.50 -9.55 -15.73
N SER A 279 15.26 -9.82 -16.14
CA SER A 279 14.39 -8.80 -16.74
C SER A 279 13.82 -7.81 -15.70
N GLN A 280 14.36 -6.59 -15.68
CA GLN A 280 13.97 -5.52 -14.75
C GLN A 280 12.61 -4.86 -15.06
N PHE A 281 11.75 -5.53 -15.83
CA PHE A 281 10.48 -4.96 -16.26
C PHE A 281 9.47 -4.83 -15.10
N LYS A 282 9.00 -3.62 -14.85
CA LYS A 282 8.00 -3.29 -13.81
C LYS A 282 6.65 -2.91 -14.44
N PRO A 283 5.57 -3.66 -14.17
CA PRO A 283 4.24 -3.31 -14.66
C PRO A 283 3.72 -1.97 -14.12
N SER A 284 2.83 -1.30 -14.87
CA SER A 284 2.50 0.12 -14.58
C SER A 284 1.95 0.42 -13.18
N MET A 285 1.18 -0.48 -12.55
CA MET A 285 0.71 -0.27 -11.18
C MET A 285 1.85 -0.32 -10.15
N LEU A 286 2.89 -1.13 -10.37
CA LEU A 286 4.10 -1.13 -9.53
C LEU A 286 4.87 0.18 -9.69
N VAL A 287 4.99 0.68 -10.92
CA VAL A 287 5.65 1.96 -11.22
C VAL A 287 4.87 3.17 -10.67
N ASP A 288 3.56 3.06 -10.50
CA ASP A 288 2.74 4.04 -9.79
C ASP A 288 2.93 3.94 -8.26
N LEU A 289 2.85 2.72 -7.69
CA LEU A 289 3.08 2.46 -6.26
C LEU A 289 4.46 2.93 -5.77
N GLU A 290 5.53 2.62 -6.50
CA GLU A 290 6.90 3.01 -6.15
C GLU A 290 7.11 4.53 -6.21
N ALA A 291 6.36 5.22 -7.07
CA ALA A 291 6.37 6.67 -7.19
C ALA A 291 5.41 7.38 -6.22
N GLY A 292 4.75 6.64 -5.31
CA GLY A 292 3.75 7.19 -4.39
C GLY A 292 2.49 7.71 -5.07
N ARG A 293 2.22 7.30 -6.31
CA ARG A 293 1.04 7.71 -7.08
C ARG A 293 -0.10 6.70 -6.85
N PRO A 294 -1.36 7.16 -6.66
CA PRO A 294 -2.53 6.28 -6.71
C PRO A 294 -2.63 5.49 -8.03
N MET A 295 -3.40 4.40 -8.00
CA MET A 295 -3.34 3.31 -8.98
C MET A 295 -4.72 2.98 -9.56
N GLU A 296 -4.74 2.40 -10.76
CA GLU A 296 -5.95 1.88 -11.45
C GLU A 296 -6.55 0.61 -10.80
N VAL A 297 -6.56 0.50 -9.47
CA VAL A 297 -7.13 -0.65 -8.75
C VAL A 297 -8.63 -0.78 -9.04
N GLU A 298 -9.36 0.33 -9.04
CA GLU A 298 -10.80 0.32 -9.26
C GLU A 298 -11.24 -0.07 -10.68
N PRO A 299 -10.66 0.42 -11.79
CA PRO A 299 -11.06 -0.07 -13.12
C PRO A 299 -10.44 -1.43 -13.48
N ILE A 300 -9.33 -1.87 -12.86
CA ILE A 300 -8.69 -3.16 -13.17
C ILE A 300 -9.24 -4.31 -12.32
N LEU A 301 -9.21 -4.17 -10.99
CA LEU A 301 -9.64 -5.21 -10.05
C LEU A 301 -11.07 -4.97 -9.57
N GLY A 302 -11.38 -3.72 -9.20
CA GLY A 302 -12.74 -3.31 -8.83
C GLY A 302 -13.75 -3.57 -9.95
N GLY A 303 -13.40 -3.30 -11.21
CA GLY A 303 -14.22 -3.56 -12.39
C GLY A 303 -14.60 -5.04 -12.53
N VAL A 304 -13.62 -5.95 -12.41
CA VAL A 304 -13.86 -7.40 -12.43
C VAL A 304 -14.79 -7.81 -11.29
N VAL A 305 -14.54 -7.34 -10.07
CA VAL A 305 -15.35 -7.69 -8.88
C VAL A 305 -16.77 -7.12 -8.95
N LYS A 306 -16.95 -5.88 -9.42
CA LYS A 306 -18.28 -5.25 -9.61
C LYS A 306 -19.10 -6.01 -10.65
N ILE A 307 -18.51 -6.38 -11.77
CA ILE A 307 -19.18 -7.17 -12.81
C ILE A 307 -19.46 -8.59 -12.31
N ALA A 308 -18.52 -9.22 -11.58
CA ALA A 308 -18.73 -10.54 -10.96
C ALA A 308 -19.95 -10.53 -10.02
N ASN A 309 -20.03 -9.55 -9.12
CA ASN A 309 -21.14 -9.37 -8.19
C ASN A 309 -22.47 -9.15 -8.94
N LYS A 310 -22.49 -8.32 -9.99
CA LYS A 310 -23.68 -8.08 -10.85
C LYS A 310 -24.22 -9.38 -11.47
N HIS A 311 -23.35 -10.34 -11.77
CA HIS A 311 -23.72 -11.62 -12.40
C HIS A 311 -23.73 -12.82 -11.45
N GLY A 312 -23.60 -12.60 -10.12
CA GLY A 312 -23.60 -13.67 -9.12
C GLY A 312 -22.41 -14.64 -9.24
N VAL A 313 -21.24 -14.16 -9.67
CA VAL A 313 -20.03 -14.95 -9.90
C VAL A 313 -19.07 -14.78 -8.72
N GLU A 314 -18.71 -15.87 -8.05
CA GLU A 314 -17.65 -15.83 -7.03
C GLU A 314 -16.28 -15.61 -7.66
N THR A 315 -15.55 -14.60 -7.17
CA THR A 315 -14.17 -14.30 -7.58
C THR A 315 -13.22 -14.17 -6.38
N PRO A 316 -13.10 -15.22 -5.54
CA PRO A 316 -12.44 -15.13 -4.23
C PRO A 316 -10.93 -14.86 -4.29
N ARG A 317 -10.25 -15.00 -5.44
CA ARG A 317 -8.85 -14.59 -5.61
C ARG A 317 -8.76 -13.13 -6.03
N ASN A 318 -9.56 -12.69 -7.00
CA ASN A 318 -9.60 -11.29 -7.42
C ASN A 318 -10.12 -10.35 -6.32
N CYS A 319 -11.14 -10.76 -5.54
CA CYS A 319 -11.60 -10.02 -4.36
C CYS A 319 -10.49 -9.82 -3.30
N ARG A 320 -9.69 -10.87 -3.03
CA ARG A 320 -8.55 -10.77 -2.09
C ARG A 320 -7.42 -9.90 -2.64
N ALA A 321 -7.12 -10.02 -3.94
CA ALA A 321 -6.14 -9.17 -4.61
C ALA A 321 -6.55 -7.69 -4.58
N SER A 322 -7.83 -7.39 -4.85
CA SER A 322 -8.42 -6.05 -4.72
C SER A 322 -8.31 -5.50 -3.30
N GLY A 323 -8.68 -6.29 -2.29
CA GLY A 323 -8.59 -5.89 -0.88
C GLY A 323 -7.15 -5.61 -0.41
N LEU A 324 -6.17 -6.41 -0.87
CA LEU A 324 -4.75 -6.15 -0.63
C LEU A 324 -4.30 -4.85 -1.30
N MET A 325 -4.60 -4.65 -2.58
CA MET A 325 -4.22 -3.45 -3.32
C MET A 325 -4.83 -2.17 -2.73
N HIS A 326 -6.09 -2.21 -2.26
CA HIS A 326 -6.70 -1.13 -1.49
C HIS A 326 -5.95 -0.83 -0.19
N MET A 327 -5.52 -1.85 0.56
CA MET A 327 -4.69 -1.64 1.75
C MET A 327 -3.36 -0.96 1.40
N MET A 328 -2.76 -1.27 0.23
CA MET A 328 -1.50 -0.69 -0.22
C MET A 328 -1.59 0.79 -0.61
N ILE A 329 -2.75 1.26 -1.08
CA ILE A 329 -3.00 2.68 -1.37
C ILE A 329 -3.10 3.52 -0.08
N THR A 330 -3.43 2.92 1.07
CA THR A 330 -3.60 3.69 2.31
C THR A 330 -2.32 4.46 2.69
N PRO A 331 -2.41 5.73 3.14
CA PRO A 331 -1.22 6.51 3.54
C PRO A 331 -0.38 5.82 4.61
N ARG A 332 -1.01 4.99 5.47
CA ARG A 332 -0.31 4.17 6.47
C ARG A 332 0.57 3.09 5.83
N PHE A 333 0.11 2.43 4.76
CA PHE A 333 0.89 1.39 4.09
C PHE A 333 1.96 2.00 3.18
N LEU A 334 1.64 3.09 2.47
CA LEU A 334 2.65 3.85 1.71
C LEU A 334 3.80 4.31 2.62
N ALA A 335 3.51 4.78 3.84
CA ALA A 335 4.53 5.16 4.82
C ALA A 335 5.37 4.00 5.39
N LEU A 336 4.90 2.75 5.36
CA LEU A 336 5.68 1.58 5.81
C LEU A 336 6.79 1.19 4.82
N PHE A 337 6.64 1.55 3.55
CA PHE A 337 7.51 1.13 2.45
C PHE A 337 7.87 2.28 1.50
N ALA A 338 7.82 3.52 2.00
CA ALA A 338 8.59 4.61 1.45
C ALA A 338 10.08 4.26 1.68
N PRO A 339 10.97 4.39 0.68
CA PRO A 339 12.39 4.14 0.91
C PRO A 339 12.91 5.09 1.98
N ALA A 340 13.95 4.69 2.75
CA ALA A 340 14.53 5.54 3.80
C ALA A 340 14.94 6.95 3.29
N ASN A 341 15.21 7.07 1.99
CA ASN A 341 15.58 8.32 1.33
C ASN A 341 14.38 9.22 0.97
N ALA A 342 13.14 8.72 0.97
CA ALA A 342 11.95 9.53 0.66
C ALA A 342 11.55 10.54 1.76
N PHE A 343 12.14 10.42 2.96
CA PHE A 343 12.12 11.47 3.99
C PHE A 343 13.44 12.26 4.07
N SER A 344 14.42 11.95 3.21
CA SER A 344 15.79 12.49 3.26
C SER A 344 16.19 13.20 1.95
N ASP A 345 15.32 14.05 1.40
CA ASP A 345 15.81 15.17 0.58
C ASP A 345 14.91 16.42 0.59
N LYS A 346 14.73 16.99 1.78
CA LYS A 346 14.37 18.42 1.93
C LYS A 346 15.20 19.16 2.99
N VAL A 347 16.37 18.61 3.34
CA VAL A 347 17.26 19.12 4.42
C VAL A 347 18.76 19.05 4.07
N LEU A 348 19.24 18.18 3.15
CA LEU A 348 20.68 17.82 3.08
C LEU A 348 21.33 17.90 1.68
N THR A 349 21.20 19.05 1.01
CA THR A 349 22.01 19.40 -0.19
C THR A 349 23.03 20.52 0.05
N THR A 350 23.70 20.51 1.21
CA THR A 350 24.98 21.24 1.40
C THR A 350 26.04 20.39 2.11
N CYS A 351 27.15 20.16 1.41
CA CYS A 351 28.50 19.84 1.91
C CYS A 351 28.74 18.56 2.74
N LYS A 352 29.47 17.63 2.12
CA LYS A 352 30.51 16.78 2.72
C LYS A 352 31.71 16.76 1.75
N PRO A 353 32.96 16.39 2.15
CA PRO A 353 33.42 16.08 3.51
C PRO A 353 34.78 16.74 3.91
N ARG A 354 35.04 16.93 5.23
CA ARG A 354 36.10 16.20 5.98
C ARG A 354 36.31 16.67 7.44
N ARG A 355 36.71 15.69 8.26
CA ARG A 355 37.42 15.74 9.56
C ARG A 355 36.82 16.51 10.76
N GLN A 356 36.42 15.71 11.76
CA GLN A 356 36.67 15.89 13.21
C GLN A 356 36.19 17.19 13.91
N THR A 357 35.05 17.13 14.62
CA THR A 357 34.97 17.27 16.10
C THR A 357 33.53 17.15 16.69
N LEU A 358 33.44 16.65 17.93
CA LEU A 358 32.39 16.79 18.97
C LEU A 358 30.88 16.52 18.68
N ASN A 359 30.52 15.23 18.66
CA ASN A 359 29.47 14.52 19.43
C ASN A 359 28.05 15.07 19.78
N VAL A 360 27.66 16.34 19.65
CA VAL A 360 26.39 16.81 20.29
C VAL A 360 25.12 16.50 19.47
N ALA A 361 25.16 16.64 18.13
CA ALA A 361 23.95 16.70 17.31
C ALA A 361 23.08 15.42 17.28
N GLY A 362 23.67 14.23 17.44
CA GLY A 362 22.98 12.95 17.26
C GLY A 362 21.88 12.67 18.28
N SER A 363 22.09 13.05 19.55
CA SER A 363 21.09 12.84 20.63
C SER A 363 19.82 13.67 20.40
N LEU A 364 19.95 14.82 19.74
CA LEU A 364 18.85 15.76 19.52
C LEU A 364 17.88 15.24 18.44
N SER A 365 18.39 14.70 17.34
CA SER A 365 17.57 14.18 16.23
C SER A 365 16.62 13.06 16.69
N HIS A 366 17.15 12.02 17.33
CA HIS A 366 16.32 10.92 17.84
C HIS A 366 15.35 11.35 18.95
N SER A 367 15.68 12.39 19.73
CA SER A 367 14.75 12.96 20.71
C SER A 367 13.56 13.65 20.02
N ILE A 368 13.80 14.37 18.92
CA ILE A 368 12.77 15.02 18.09
C ILE A 368 11.89 13.98 17.38
N GLU A 369 12.49 12.96 16.76
CA GLU A 369 11.76 11.87 16.10
C GLU A 369 10.86 11.11 17.10
N THR A 370 11.37 10.84 18.30
CA THR A 370 10.59 10.20 19.38
C THR A 370 9.40 11.08 19.80
N CYS A 371 9.59 12.39 20.01
CA CYS A 371 8.46 13.26 20.36
C CYS A 371 7.44 13.40 19.23
N LEU A 372 7.85 13.40 17.95
CA LEU A 372 6.91 13.42 16.82
C LEU A 372 6.09 12.12 16.75
N PHE A 373 6.70 10.99 17.08
CA PHE A 373 6.00 9.71 17.30
C PHE A 373 5.03 9.80 18.49
N SER A 374 5.45 10.38 19.62
CA SER A 374 4.61 10.69 20.78
C SER A 374 3.38 11.53 20.43
N MET A 375 3.56 12.61 19.66
CA MET A 375 2.47 13.43 19.13
C MET A 375 1.49 12.62 18.26
N HIS A 376 2.03 11.70 17.45
CA HIS A 376 1.24 10.86 16.56
C HIS A 376 0.47 9.75 17.30
N LEU A 377 1.02 9.20 18.39
CA LEU A 377 0.31 8.30 19.31
C LEU A 377 -0.75 9.04 20.11
N SER A 378 -0.41 10.21 20.67
CA SER A 378 -1.31 11.07 21.46
C SER A 378 -2.55 11.52 20.69
N ARG A 379 -2.47 11.67 19.36
CA ARG A 379 -3.61 12.03 18.50
C ARG A 379 -4.52 10.84 18.13
N LYS A 380 -4.18 9.60 18.52
CA LYS A 380 -4.92 8.38 18.19
C LYS A 380 -5.69 7.77 19.38
N THR A 381 -5.65 8.39 20.55
CA THR A 381 -6.33 7.91 21.76
C THR A 381 -7.70 8.55 21.93
N ASP A 382 -8.76 7.72 21.96
CA ASP A 382 -10.13 8.08 22.35
C ASP A 382 -10.18 8.82 23.72
N PRO A 383 -11.26 9.58 24.04
CA PRO A 383 -11.23 10.95 24.59
C PRO A 383 -10.83 11.13 26.08
N TYR A 384 -9.86 10.36 26.56
CA TYR A 384 -9.29 10.44 27.90
C TYR A 384 -8.03 11.32 27.86
N LEU A 385 -8.09 12.51 28.47
CA LEU A 385 -7.13 13.58 28.20
C LEU A 385 -5.78 13.49 28.93
N LEU A 386 -5.65 12.70 30.01
CA LEU A 386 -4.50 12.84 30.91
C LEU A 386 -3.28 12.04 30.46
N LEU A 387 -3.42 10.78 30.08
CA LEU A 387 -2.28 10.00 29.59
C LEU A 387 -1.64 10.59 28.31
N PRO A 388 -2.39 11.04 27.28
CA PRO A 388 -1.79 11.62 26.08
C PRO A 388 -1.05 12.92 26.38
N GLY A 389 -1.61 13.77 27.25
CA GLY A 389 -0.95 14.97 27.76
C GLY A 389 0.30 14.68 28.61
N PHE A 390 0.32 13.54 29.32
CA PHE A 390 1.48 13.11 30.11
C PHE A 390 2.61 12.55 29.24
N MET A 391 2.30 11.78 28.19
CA MET A 391 3.25 11.37 27.15
C MET A 391 3.87 12.60 26.46
N MET A 392 3.01 13.48 25.95
CA MET A 392 3.39 14.76 25.34
C MET A 392 4.30 15.60 26.25
N GLY A 393 3.92 15.74 27.53
CA GLY A 393 4.67 16.50 28.52
C GLY A 393 6.10 15.97 28.67
N CYS A 394 6.25 14.66 28.92
CA CYS A 394 7.55 14.03 29.12
C CYS A 394 8.42 14.03 27.85
N ALA A 395 7.82 13.96 26.66
CA ALA A 395 8.54 14.04 25.40
C ALA A 395 9.07 15.46 25.14
N VAL A 396 8.23 16.50 25.35
CA VAL A 396 8.61 17.90 25.18
C VAL A 396 9.65 18.34 26.21
N THR A 397 9.53 17.97 27.48
CA THR A 397 10.56 18.25 28.51
C THR A 397 11.89 17.56 28.20
N SER A 398 11.86 16.33 27.67
CA SER A 398 13.08 15.61 27.25
C SER A 398 13.78 16.30 26.07
N ILE A 399 13.02 16.87 25.13
CA ILE A 399 13.57 17.74 24.07
C ILE A 399 14.12 19.04 24.63
N VAL A 400 13.38 19.74 25.50
CA VAL A 400 13.84 21.00 26.10
C VAL A 400 15.15 20.78 26.86
N ALA A 401 15.25 19.71 27.67
CA ALA A 401 16.47 19.33 28.34
C ALA A 401 17.61 18.93 27.38
N ALA A 402 17.30 18.43 26.18
CA ALA A 402 18.27 18.16 25.12
C ALA A 402 18.77 19.42 24.42
N ILE A 403 17.89 20.39 24.14
CA ILE A 403 18.23 21.66 23.48
C ILE A 403 19.14 22.52 24.36
N PHE A 404 18.87 22.56 25.66
CA PHE A 404 19.64 23.36 26.63
C PHE A 404 20.78 22.58 27.32
N ASP A 405 21.07 21.34 26.89
CA ASP A 405 22.05 20.40 27.49
C ASP A 405 21.92 20.18 29.02
N VAL A 406 20.70 20.35 29.54
CA VAL A 406 20.39 20.20 30.98
C VAL A 406 20.25 18.72 31.37
N LYS A 407 20.31 17.78 30.42
CA LYS A 407 20.16 16.32 30.63
C LYS A 407 20.94 15.80 31.84
N HIS A 408 22.19 16.23 31.99
CA HIS A 408 23.08 15.79 33.07
C HIS A 408 22.59 16.19 34.48
N TYR A 409 21.80 17.26 34.60
CA TYR A 409 21.20 17.72 35.86
C TYR A 409 19.87 17.04 36.20
N LEU A 410 19.25 16.31 35.25
CA LEU A 410 18.03 15.54 35.50
C LEU A 410 18.28 14.25 36.29
N HIS A 411 19.52 13.76 36.30
CA HIS A 411 19.91 12.57 37.05
C HIS A 411 19.83 12.82 38.57
N LEU A 412 19.17 11.92 39.29
CA LEU A 412 18.95 12.09 40.73
C LEU A 412 20.25 11.76 41.50
N GLN A 413 20.73 12.79 42.19
CA GLN A 413 21.95 12.86 43.00
C GLN A 413 21.60 13.66 44.28
N ASP A 414 22.57 13.99 45.14
CA ASP A 414 22.41 14.54 46.51
C ASP A 414 21.79 15.96 46.62
N GLN A 415 21.09 16.44 45.58
CA GLN A 415 20.46 17.76 45.51
C GLN A 415 18.93 17.62 45.57
N TYR A 416 18.33 18.00 46.71
CA TYR A 416 16.90 17.81 47.00
C TYR A 416 15.92 18.31 45.92
N TRP A 417 16.26 19.37 45.18
CA TRP A 417 15.40 19.87 44.09
C TRP A 417 15.21 18.84 42.95
N ARG A 418 16.17 17.94 42.74
CA ARG A 418 16.10 16.92 41.70
C ARG A 418 15.06 15.84 41.99
N LEU A 419 14.71 15.61 43.26
CA LEU A 419 13.65 14.66 43.67
C LEU A 419 12.28 14.98 43.04
N LEU A 420 12.06 16.22 42.59
CA LEU A 420 10.83 16.64 41.91
C LEU A 420 10.98 16.72 40.38
N VAL A 421 12.20 16.82 39.87
CA VAL A 421 12.49 17.13 38.45
C VAL A 421 12.95 15.90 37.67
N HIS A 422 13.62 14.93 38.29
CA HIS A 422 14.14 13.74 37.60
C HIS A 422 13.05 12.87 36.95
N HIS A 423 11.81 12.88 37.46
CA HIS A 423 10.67 12.20 36.85
C HIS A 423 10.06 12.91 35.63
N LEU A 424 10.50 14.13 35.29
CA LEU A 424 9.84 14.92 34.24
C LEU A 424 10.36 14.62 32.83
N ALA A 425 11.55 14.02 32.69
CA ALA A 425 12.19 13.81 31.39
C ALA A 425 13.20 12.65 31.43
N TYR A 426 13.42 12.02 30.28
CA TYR A 426 14.47 11.02 30.06
C TYR A 426 15.72 11.67 29.45
N SER A 427 16.91 11.30 29.92
CA SER A 427 18.17 11.67 29.28
C SER A 427 18.40 10.92 27.96
N ASN A 428 17.98 9.65 27.87
CA ASN A 428 18.11 8.82 26.66
C ASN A 428 16.81 8.75 25.85
N SER A 429 16.90 9.02 24.54
CA SER A 429 15.77 8.89 23.60
C SER A 429 15.25 7.46 23.49
N SER A 430 16.13 6.45 23.60
CA SER A 430 15.74 5.04 23.55
C SER A 430 14.87 4.62 24.75
N GLU A 431 15.15 5.16 25.94
CA GLU A 431 14.37 4.88 27.15
C GLU A 431 13.01 5.60 27.10
N LEU A 432 12.99 6.85 26.61
CA LEU A 432 11.76 7.58 26.30
C LEU A 432 10.86 6.80 25.33
N PHE A 433 11.40 6.31 24.20
CA PHE A 433 10.65 5.57 23.20
C PHE A 433 10.05 4.26 23.76
N ILE A 434 10.83 3.48 24.51
CA ILE A 434 10.34 2.25 25.15
C ILE A 434 9.24 2.58 26.18
N TRP A 435 9.42 3.64 26.96
CA TRP A 435 8.43 4.12 27.93
C TRP A 435 7.13 4.58 27.26
N GLU A 436 7.20 5.30 26.13
CA GLU A 436 6.01 5.70 25.35
C GLU A 436 5.26 4.50 24.79
N LEU A 437 5.96 3.49 24.27
CA LEU A 437 5.36 2.23 23.85
C LEU A 437 4.68 1.50 25.01
N ILE A 438 5.26 1.51 26.21
CA ILE A 438 4.64 0.94 27.41
C ILE A 438 3.39 1.75 27.78
N LEU A 439 3.45 3.09 27.85
CA LEU A 439 2.29 3.92 28.16
C LEU A 439 1.14 3.75 27.16
N TYR A 440 1.44 3.71 25.86
CA TYR A 440 0.40 3.53 24.83
C TYR A 440 -0.29 2.16 24.94
N ASN A 441 0.47 1.07 25.11
CA ASN A 441 -0.10 -0.28 25.18
C ASN A 441 -0.74 -0.61 26.54
N VAL A 442 -0.23 -0.04 27.63
CA VAL A 442 -0.63 -0.36 29.02
C VAL A 442 -1.47 0.74 29.64
N GLY A 443 -0.97 1.97 29.64
CA GLY A 443 -1.58 3.12 30.31
C GLY A 443 -3.01 3.40 29.81
N VAL A 444 -3.23 3.35 28.49
CA VAL A 444 -4.56 3.60 27.88
C VAL A 444 -5.61 2.63 28.43
N ASN A 445 -5.23 1.37 28.62
CA ASN A 445 -6.13 0.35 29.16
C ASN A 445 -6.44 0.56 30.66
N ILE A 446 -5.51 1.13 31.42
CA ILE A 446 -5.69 1.44 32.85
C ILE A 446 -6.49 2.74 33.04
N GLU A 447 -6.24 3.80 32.25
CA GLU A 447 -7.04 5.02 32.30
C GLU A 447 -8.50 4.74 31.92
N ARG A 448 -8.75 3.85 30.94
CA ARG A 448 -10.10 3.37 30.60
C ARG A 448 -10.82 2.64 31.75
N GLN A 449 -10.10 1.87 32.58
CA GLN A 449 -10.69 1.17 33.73
C GLN A 449 -10.85 2.05 34.97
N PHE A 450 -9.97 3.04 35.18
CA PHE A 450 -10.02 3.91 36.35
C PHE A 450 -10.88 5.17 36.12
N GLY A 451 -10.93 5.68 34.88
CA GLY A 451 -11.42 7.00 34.54
C GLY A 451 -10.40 8.10 34.87
N SER A 452 -10.26 9.10 34.01
CA SER A 452 -9.17 10.09 34.04
C SER A 452 -8.93 10.72 35.41
N VAL A 453 -9.96 11.18 36.13
CA VAL A 453 -9.76 11.82 37.45
C VAL A 453 -9.10 10.86 38.46
N LYS A 454 -9.53 9.60 38.50
CA LYS A 454 -8.94 8.57 39.37
C LYS A 454 -7.55 8.16 38.87
N PHE A 455 -7.34 8.08 37.56
CA PHE A 455 -6.05 7.79 36.95
C PHE A 455 -4.99 8.86 37.27
N GLY A 456 -5.31 10.15 37.10
CA GLY A 456 -4.43 11.25 37.48
C GLY A 456 -4.17 11.33 38.99
N SER A 457 -5.17 11.01 39.82
CA SER A 457 -4.99 10.91 41.27
C SER A 457 -4.03 9.78 41.63
N TYR A 458 -4.19 8.61 41.02
CA TYR A 458 -3.29 7.46 41.15
C TYR A 458 -1.87 7.80 40.66
N ALA A 459 -1.71 8.53 39.55
CA ALA A 459 -0.40 8.92 39.03
C ALA A 459 0.36 9.82 40.02
N VAL A 460 -0.27 10.88 40.55
CA VAL A 460 0.38 11.76 41.54
C VAL A 460 0.83 11.00 42.79
N ILE A 461 -0.02 10.15 43.36
CA ILE A 461 0.34 9.33 44.53
C ILE A 461 1.45 8.34 44.19
N SER A 462 1.37 7.70 43.02
CA SER A 462 2.36 6.73 42.55
C SER A 462 3.74 7.35 42.42
N THR A 463 3.82 8.57 41.88
CA THR A 463 5.07 9.32 41.79
C THR A 463 5.57 9.71 43.18
N LEU A 464 4.72 10.24 44.06
CA LEU A 464 5.11 10.62 45.43
C LEU A 464 5.59 9.44 46.30
N VAL A 465 4.99 8.25 46.17
CA VAL A 465 5.49 7.05 46.86
C VAL A 465 6.79 6.56 46.24
N SER A 466 6.95 6.70 44.92
CA SER A 466 8.19 6.32 44.22
C SER A 466 9.36 7.23 44.58
N THR A 467 9.21 8.55 44.63
CA THR A 467 10.30 9.47 45.04
C THR A 467 10.81 9.15 46.45
N ILE A 468 9.92 8.80 47.38
CA ILE A 468 10.27 8.42 48.75
C ILE A 468 11.07 7.11 48.75
N LEU A 469 10.63 6.09 48.01
CA LEU A 469 11.34 4.81 47.92
C LEU A 469 12.67 4.91 47.16
N GLU A 470 12.76 5.75 46.13
CA GLU A 470 14.00 6.03 45.40
C GLU A 470 15.00 6.75 46.31
N PHE A 471 14.58 7.79 47.05
CA PHE A 471 15.42 8.47 48.05
C PHE A 471 15.89 7.53 49.16
N LEU A 472 15.00 6.68 49.70
CA LEU A 472 15.37 5.65 50.67
C LEU A 472 16.35 4.63 50.07
N SER A 473 16.22 4.27 48.79
CA SER A 473 17.16 3.35 48.15
C SER A 473 18.55 3.97 47.97
N LEU A 474 18.65 5.28 47.66
CA LEU A 474 19.92 6.00 47.68
C LEU A 474 20.54 5.95 49.09
N LEU A 475 19.80 6.27 50.15
CA LEU A 475 20.33 6.22 51.53
C LEU A 475 20.82 4.83 51.94
N VAL A 476 20.13 3.76 51.53
CA VAL A 476 20.51 2.37 51.85
C VAL A 476 21.70 1.89 51.01
N PHE A 477 21.72 2.19 49.70
CA PHE A 477 22.74 1.68 48.78
C PHE A 477 23.96 2.61 48.60
N HIS A 478 23.95 3.83 49.15
CA HIS A 478 25.11 4.74 49.18
C HIS A 478 26.38 4.05 49.72
N ARG A 479 26.26 3.20 50.75
CA ARG A 479 27.39 2.42 51.30
C ARG A 479 27.97 1.38 50.34
N PHE A 480 27.26 1.05 49.28
CA PHE A 480 27.68 0.17 48.18
C PHE A 480 28.09 0.95 46.92
N GLY A 481 28.26 2.27 47.00
CA GLY A 481 28.67 3.14 45.89
C GLY A 481 27.52 3.57 44.96
N PHE A 482 26.27 3.40 45.39
CA PHE A 482 25.09 3.71 44.57
C PHE A 482 24.62 5.16 44.78
N ASN A 483 25.15 6.08 43.97
CA ASN A 483 24.95 7.53 44.14
C ASN A 483 24.23 8.20 42.95
N ASN A 484 23.57 7.45 42.06
CA ASN A 484 22.89 7.98 40.87
C ASN A 484 21.68 7.14 40.46
N ILE A 485 20.51 7.77 40.35
CA ILE A 485 19.28 7.19 39.78
C ILE A 485 19.00 7.81 38.40
N PRO A 486 18.68 7.01 37.36
CA PRO A 486 18.43 7.50 36.01
C PRO A 486 17.21 8.42 35.96
N SER A 487 17.34 9.52 35.22
CA SER A 487 16.23 10.43 34.94
C SER A 487 15.14 9.74 34.11
N GLY A 488 13.88 9.89 34.54
CA GLY A 488 12.70 9.44 33.81
C GLY A 488 11.61 8.89 34.74
N PRO A 489 10.33 8.95 34.33
CA PRO A 489 9.21 8.31 35.05
C PRO A 489 9.16 6.77 34.87
N THR A 490 10.30 6.11 35.04
CA THR A 490 10.49 4.66 34.89
C THR A 490 9.73 3.87 35.97
N THR A 491 9.82 4.29 37.24
CA THR A 491 9.05 3.73 38.36
C THR A 491 7.54 3.71 38.07
N PHE A 492 7.01 4.75 37.44
CA PHE A 492 5.60 4.82 37.05
C PHE A 492 5.23 3.80 35.95
N ALA A 493 6.12 3.54 34.98
CA ALA A 493 5.88 2.52 33.96
C ALA A 493 5.82 1.10 34.56
N PHE A 494 6.70 0.75 35.49
CA PHE A 494 6.66 -0.55 36.17
C PHE A 494 5.46 -0.68 37.13
N ASN A 495 5.04 0.41 37.78
CA ASN A 495 3.81 0.44 38.57
C ASN A 495 2.56 0.20 37.70
N LEU A 496 2.45 0.89 36.56
CA LEU A 496 1.40 0.62 35.56
C LEU A 496 1.44 -0.84 35.08
N LEU A 497 2.63 -1.41 34.85
CA LEU A 497 2.80 -2.81 34.47
C LEU A 497 2.30 -3.78 35.56
N TYR A 498 2.53 -3.47 36.84
CA TYR A 498 1.96 -4.23 37.95
C TYR A 498 0.44 -4.22 37.90
N GLN A 499 -0.20 -3.05 37.73
CA GLN A 499 -1.67 -2.98 37.61
C GLN A 499 -2.16 -3.76 36.38
N TYR A 500 -1.53 -3.58 35.21
CA TYR A 500 -1.84 -4.29 33.96
C TYR A 500 -1.75 -5.81 34.07
N SER A 501 -0.76 -6.32 34.81
CA SER A 501 -0.61 -7.76 35.05
C SER A 501 -1.85 -8.36 35.73
N ARG A 502 -2.53 -7.58 36.58
CA ARG A 502 -3.67 -7.99 37.42
C ARG A 502 -5.06 -7.53 36.94
N LEU A 503 -5.14 -6.43 36.17
CA LEU A 503 -6.40 -5.77 35.78
C LEU A 503 -6.88 -6.13 34.36
N VAL A 504 -5.98 -6.54 33.48
CA VAL A 504 -6.30 -6.87 32.09
C VAL A 504 -6.11 -8.38 31.88
N PRO A 505 -7.10 -9.14 31.39
CA PRO A 505 -6.89 -10.56 31.07
C PRO A 505 -5.94 -10.75 29.88
N SER A 506 -5.36 -11.93 29.72
CA SER A 506 -4.61 -12.28 28.50
C SER A 506 -5.58 -12.51 27.34
N ALA A 507 -5.39 -11.83 26.21
CA ALA A 507 -6.29 -11.93 25.05
C ALA A 507 -6.20 -13.30 24.35
N TYR A 508 -5.00 -13.88 24.27
CA TYR A 508 -4.78 -15.22 23.75
C TYR A 508 -3.50 -15.84 24.34
N GLN A 509 -3.35 -17.15 24.14
CA GLN A 509 -2.18 -17.95 24.55
C GLN A 509 -1.66 -18.74 23.35
N PHE A 510 -0.35 -18.94 23.28
CA PHE A 510 0.32 -19.70 22.22
C PHE A 510 1.53 -20.44 22.80
N ARG A 511 1.91 -21.57 22.20
CA ARG A 511 3.05 -22.38 22.70
C ARG A 511 4.32 -22.05 21.92
N ILE A 512 5.41 -21.79 22.64
CA ILE A 512 6.76 -21.64 22.08
C ILE A 512 7.68 -22.60 22.84
N PHE A 513 8.41 -23.47 22.14
CA PHE A 513 9.30 -24.48 22.75
C PHE A 513 8.66 -25.26 23.92
N GLY A 514 7.38 -25.63 23.77
CA GLY A 514 6.60 -26.33 24.80
C GLY A 514 6.00 -25.43 25.90
N VAL A 515 6.53 -24.23 26.12
CA VAL A 515 6.05 -23.28 27.14
C VAL A 515 4.80 -22.53 26.63
N THR A 516 3.77 -22.41 27.47
CA THR A 516 2.57 -21.61 27.21
C THR A 516 2.82 -20.12 27.47
N VAL A 517 2.94 -19.35 26.39
CA VAL A 517 3.19 -17.91 26.41
C VAL A 517 1.87 -17.15 26.19
N THR A 518 1.69 -16.03 26.88
CA THR A 518 0.49 -15.18 26.73
C THR A 518 0.77 -13.97 25.85
N SER A 519 -0.27 -13.38 25.26
CA SER A 519 -0.17 -12.15 24.46
C SER A 519 0.49 -10.95 25.18
N LYS A 520 0.63 -10.99 26.52
CA LYS A 520 1.33 -9.95 27.30
C LYS A 520 2.85 -9.96 27.11
N ILE A 521 3.44 -11.03 26.55
CA ILE A 521 4.89 -11.21 26.48
C ILE A 521 5.62 -10.04 25.79
N PHE A 522 5.05 -9.48 24.73
CA PHE A 522 5.65 -8.37 23.98
C PHE A 522 5.82 -7.10 24.84
N VAL A 523 4.85 -6.83 25.72
CA VAL A 523 4.92 -5.72 26.69
C VAL A 523 5.96 -6.02 27.77
N TYR A 524 6.06 -7.28 28.22
CA TYR A 524 7.06 -7.69 29.20
C TYR A 524 8.49 -7.69 28.64
N ILE A 525 8.69 -7.92 27.33
CA ILE A 525 9.99 -7.77 26.66
C ILE A 525 10.43 -6.31 26.64
N LEU A 526 9.53 -5.37 26.27
CA LEU A 526 9.81 -3.92 26.31
C LEU A 526 10.12 -3.46 27.74
N ALA A 527 9.35 -3.91 28.72
CA ALA A 527 9.62 -3.60 30.13
C ALA A 527 10.94 -4.21 30.63
N PHE A 528 11.28 -5.43 30.24
CA PHE A 528 12.56 -6.05 30.57
C PHE A 528 13.73 -5.26 29.98
N GLN A 529 13.62 -4.81 28.72
CA GLN A 529 14.61 -3.94 28.08
C GLN A 529 14.82 -2.62 28.85
N LEU A 530 13.76 -2.03 29.40
CA LEU A 530 13.84 -0.82 30.25
C LEU A 530 14.41 -1.12 31.65
N ALA A 531 14.27 -2.34 32.17
CA ALA A 531 14.85 -2.73 33.46
C ALA A 531 16.37 -2.96 33.38
N ILE A 532 16.91 -3.29 32.20
CA ILE A 532 18.33 -3.60 31.94
C ILE A 532 19.07 -2.50 31.16
N SER A 533 18.49 -1.30 30.99
CA SER A 533 19.10 -0.24 30.20
C SER A 533 20.34 0.37 30.85
N GLN A 534 20.36 0.46 32.18
CA GLN A 534 21.44 1.02 33.01
C GLN A 534 21.60 0.19 34.29
N PRO A 535 22.04 -1.08 34.23
CA PRO A 535 22.20 -1.91 35.42
C PRO A 535 23.35 -1.37 36.30
N PRO A 536 23.21 -1.35 37.64
CA PRO A 536 22.08 -1.84 38.43
C PRO A 536 20.94 -0.81 38.66
N SER A 537 21.13 0.46 38.30
CA SER A 537 20.22 1.55 38.71
C SER A 537 18.83 1.44 38.06
N SER A 538 18.74 1.14 36.76
CA SER A 538 17.46 0.89 36.08
C SER A 538 16.70 -0.30 36.68
N THR A 539 17.43 -1.31 37.16
CA THR A 539 16.85 -2.52 37.77
C THR A 539 16.31 -2.26 39.16
N ILE A 540 17.00 -1.45 39.99
CA ILE A 540 16.51 -1.02 41.30
C ILE A 540 15.24 -0.16 41.13
N VAL A 541 15.25 0.80 40.20
CA VAL A 541 14.09 1.65 39.87
C VAL A 541 12.91 0.81 39.35
N ALA A 542 13.15 -0.24 38.56
CA ALA A 542 12.12 -1.17 38.12
C ALA A 542 11.48 -1.96 39.28
N VAL A 543 12.30 -2.46 40.22
CA VAL A 543 11.83 -3.15 41.43
C VAL A 543 11.01 -2.19 42.31
N ILE A 544 11.47 -0.96 42.52
CA ILE A 544 10.73 0.07 43.26
C ILE A 544 9.37 0.33 42.61
N GLY A 545 9.29 0.41 41.28
CA GLY A 545 8.02 0.64 40.58
C GLY A 545 7.01 -0.48 40.79
N LEU A 546 7.47 -1.74 40.77
CA LEU A 546 6.64 -2.91 41.10
C LEU A 546 6.20 -2.89 42.58
N LEU A 547 7.07 -2.48 43.50
CA LEU A 547 6.75 -2.32 44.92
C LEU A 547 5.71 -1.21 45.16
N THR A 548 5.86 -0.04 44.52
CA THR A 548 4.85 1.04 44.57
C THR A 548 3.48 0.53 44.08
N GLY A 549 3.45 -0.27 43.01
CA GLY A 549 2.20 -0.84 42.49
C GLY A 549 1.54 -1.85 43.42
N ALA A 550 2.33 -2.62 44.17
CA ALA A 550 1.84 -3.48 45.24
C ALA A 550 1.33 -2.67 46.44
N LEU A 551 2.07 -1.65 46.88
CA LEU A 551 1.72 -0.78 48.02
C LEU A 551 0.44 0.03 47.78
N TYR A 552 0.25 0.58 46.57
CA TYR A 552 -1.01 1.24 46.21
C TYR A 552 -2.21 0.27 46.25
N ARG A 553 -1.97 -1.05 46.09
CA ARG A 553 -3.03 -2.07 46.18
C ARG A 553 -3.33 -2.53 47.60
N THR A 554 -2.37 -2.51 48.54
CA THR A 554 -2.56 -3.00 49.93
C THR A 554 -3.33 -2.05 50.85
N ASP A 555 -3.72 -0.86 50.38
CA ASP A 555 -4.51 0.15 51.12
C ASP A 555 -3.86 0.69 52.42
N ILE A 556 -2.56 0.44 52.61
CA ILE A 556 -1.75 1.09 53.63
C ILE A 556 -1.87 2.61 53.44
N ALA A 557 -2.22 3.34 54.52
CA ALA A 557 -2.54 4.77 54.51
C ALA A 557 -3.71 5.21 53.58
N SER A 558 -4.64 4.31 53.24
CA SER A 558 -5.89 4.62 52.50
C SER A 558 -5.70 5.38 51.18
N LEU A 559 -4.56 5.17 50.51
CA LEU A 559 -4.10 5.93 49.34
C LEU A 559 -5.12 5.96 48.18
N LYS A 560 -6.00 4.97 48.07
CA LYS A 560 -7.05 4.91 47.03
C LYS A 560 -8.15 5.96 47.21
N SER A 561 -8.23 6.63 48.35
CA SER A 561 -9.25 7.65 48.69
C SER A 561 -9.00 9.01 48.04
N TYR A 562 -7.74 9.45 47.93
CA TYR A 562 -7.37 10.78 47.46
C TYR A 562 -7.82 11.05 46.02
N ARG A 563 -8.30 12.27 45.75
CA ARG A 563 -8.74 12.74 44.43
C ARG A 563 -8.16 14.12 44.12
N LEU A 564 -7.76 14.32 42.87
CA LEU A 564 -7.29 15.63 42.39
C LEU A 564 -8.36 16.73 42.59
N PRO A 565 -7.98 17.92 43.10
CA PRO A 565 -8.92 19.02 43.29
C PRO A 565 -9.65 19.45 41.99
N PRO A 566 -10.94 19.80 42.04
CA PRO A 566 -11.70 20.21 40.85
C PRO A 566 -11.18 21.48 40.15
N TRP A 567 -10.37 22.31 40.81
CA TRP A 567 -9.69 23.43 40.16
C TRP A 567 -8.52 22.93 39.30
N PHE A 568 -7.74 21.97 39.78
CA PHE A 568 -6.58 21.40 39.09
C PHE A 568 -7.03 20.64 37.83
N VAL A 569 -8.08 19.83 37.95
CA VAL A 569 -8.68 19.10 36.81
C VAL A 569 -9.22 20.05 35.73
N ARG A 570 -9.87 21.16 36.11
CA ARG A 570 -10.32 22.17 35.14
C ARG A 570 -9.15 22.94 34.51
N GLY A 571 -8.07 23.17 35.26
CA GLY A 571 -6.83 23.74 34.74
C GLY A 571 -6.16 22.84 33.71
N SER A 572 -5.90 21.57 34.03
CA SER A 572 -5.23 20.63 33.12
C SER A 572 -6.04 20.38 31.85
N LEU A 573 -7.37 20.26 31.94
CA LEU A 573 -8.22 20.21 30.75
C LEU A 573 -8.07 21.45 29.86
N ARG A 574 -8.00 22.65 30.44
CA ARG A 574 -7.87 23.92 29.68
C ARG A 574 -6.51 24.08 28.98
N PHE A 575 -5.45 23.51 29.54
CA PHE A 575 -4.10 23.54 28.94
C PHE A 575 -3.82 22.37 27.98
N LEU A 576 -4.34 21.17 28.24
CA LEU A 576 -4.06 19.97 27.44
C LEU A 576 -4.99 19.80 26.23
N LEU A 577 -6.28 20.18 26.35
CA LEU A 577 -7.24 20.06 25.24
C LEU A 577 -6.81 20.82 23.96
N PRO A 578 -6.21 22.04 24.03
CA PRO A 578 -5.69 22.71 22.84
C PRO A 578 -4.48 22.01 22.19
N LEU A 579 -3.60 21.36 22.97
CA LEU A 579 -2.43 20.65 22.43
C LEU A 579 -2.77 19.28 21.84
N VAL A 580 -3.67 18.53 22.49
CA VAL A 580 -4.08 17.18 22.05
C VAL A 580 -5.13 17.24 20.94
N GLY A 581 -5.95 18.31 20.91
CA GLY A 581 -7.01 18.52 19.93
C GLY A 581 -8.40 18.09 20.43
N SER A 582 -9.43 18.46 19.68
CA SER A 582 -10.83 18.21 20.04
C SER A 582 -11.24 16.74 19.83
N THR A 583 -11.00 15.90 20.84
CA THR A 583 -11.49 14.51 20.87
C THR A 583 -13.00 14.49 21.10
N ARG A 584 -13.78 14.59 20.03
CA ARG A 584 -15.26 14.57 20.06
C ARG A 584 -15.76 13.26 20.68
N ALA A 585 -16.42 13.34 21.84
CA ALA A 585 -16.99 12.18 22.50
C ALA A 585 -18.00 11.43 21.59
N PRO A 586 -18.07 10.09 21.67
CA PRO A 586 -18.97 9.30 20.82
C PRO A 586 -20.42 9.72 21.04
N ARG A 587 -21.11 10.05 19.95
CA ARG A 587 -22.45 10.65 19.96
C ARG A 587 -23.47 9.57 20.38
N ARG A 588 -24.02 9.66 21.59
CA ARG A 588 -25.17 8.84 22.01
C ARG A 588 -26.38 9.14 21.12
N THR A 589 -26.68 8.26 20.17
CA THR A 589 -27.93 8.26 19.41
C THR A 589 -29.05 7.71 20.29
N ASN A 590 -29.83 8.58 20.94
CA ASN A 590 -30.97 8.17 21.77
C ASN A 590 -32.08 9.24 21.84
N ARG A 591 -32.70 9.49 20.68
CA ARG A 591 -34.07 9.99 20.38
C ARG A 591 -34.10 10.31 18.88
N ALA A 592 -35.12 10.00 18.08
CA ALA A 592 -36.49 9.57 18.35
C ALA A 592 -37.33 10.59 19.15
N LEU A 593 -37.39 11.81 18.60
CA LEU A 593 -38.50 12.79 18.63
C LEU A 593 -38.13 13.91 17.60
N PRO A 594 -39.10 14.61 16.97
CA PRO A 594 -38.87 15.36 15.73
C PRO A 594 -38.31 16.79 15.92
N ASP A 595 -37.91 17.39 14.79
CA ASP A 595 -37.46 18.78 14.64
C ASP A 595 -38.57 19.82 14.89
N ASP A 596 -38.16 21.08 15.12
CA ASP A 596 -38.64 22.16 14.24
C ASP A 596 -37.70 23.40 14.22
N ARG A 597 -37.40 23.87 12.99
CA ARG A 597 -37.17 25.27 12.50
C ARG A 597 -36.35 26.28 13.34
N ASN A 598 -35.40 27.04 12.78
CA ASN A 598 -35.43 27.73 11.48
C ASN A 598 -34.04 27.85 10.77
N SER A 599 -34.10 28.10 9.46
CA SER A 599 -33.02 28.07 8.44
C SER A 599 -32.25 29.40 8.26
N PRO A 600 -31.22 29.53 7.37
CA PRO A 600 -30.55 28.57 6.44
C PRO A 600 -29.00 28.53 6.65
N SER A 601 -28.01 28.33 5.74
CA SER A 601 -27.87 28.06 4.27
C SER A 601 -26.43 27.55 3.94
N ALA A 602 -26.25 26.80 2.82
CA ALA A 602 -25.11 26.74 1.84
C ALA A 602 -23.61 26.85 2.27
N SER A 603 -22.57 26.20 1.69
CA SER A 603 -22.39 25.12 0.65
C SER A 603 -20.86 24.93 0.30
N ASP A 604 -20.28 23.87 -0.30
CA ASP A 604 -20.48 22.39 -0.33
C ASP A 604 -19.38 21.61 -1.15
N ILE A 605 -19.17 20.29 -0.88
CA ILE A 605 -18.71 19.18 -1.80
C ILE A 605 -17.19 19.06 -2.30
N ALA A 606 -16.73 17.86 -2.75
CA ALA A 606 -15.35 17.23 -2.76
C ALA A 606 -14.51 16.93 -4.11
N GLU A 607 -13.15 16.71 -4.01
CA GLU A 607 -12.07 15.83 -4.70
C GLU A 607 -11.78 15.67 -6.28
N GLU A 608 -10.66 15.13 -6.92
CA GLU A 608 -9.13 15.02 -6.77
C GLU A 608 -8.34 14.35 -8.02
N VAL A 609 -6.97 14.17 -8.03
CA VAL A 609 -5.98 13.09 -8.54
C VAL A 609 -5.58 12.72 -10.09
N VAL A 610 -4.81 11.61 -10.44
CA VAL A 610 -3.67 11.38 -11.48
C VAL A 610 -3.88 10.42 -12.76
N THR A 611 -3.01 9.74 -13.62
CA THR A 611 -1.57 9.30 -14.02
C THR A 611 -1.50 8.94 -15.59
N THR A 612 -0.80 8.00 -16.36
CA THR A 612 0.60 7.55 -16.84
C THR A 612 0.56 6.66 -18.20
N ALA A 613 1.70 6.16 -18.83
CA ALA A 613 1.91 5.06 -19.90
C ALA A 613 2.65 5.28 -21.34
N ARG A 614 2.60 4.46 -22.47
CA ARG A 614 3.77 3.83 -23.27
C ARG A 614 4.40 4.27 -24.76
N PRO A 615 4.77 3.65 -26.01
CA PRO A 615 5.39 2.39 -26.78
C PRO A 615 5.92 2.25 -28.39
N ARG A 616 6.78 1.26 -28.97
CA ARG A 616 6.94 0.55 -30.42
C ARG A 616 8.26 0.28 -31.34
N PRO A 617 8.52 -0.95 -31.97
CA PRO A 617 8.68 -1.28 -33.49
C PRO A 617 7.98 -2.57 -34.16
N VAL A 618 8.20 -2.96 -35.48
CA VAL A 618 7.90 -4.22 -36.38
C VAL A 618 8.46 -4.10 -37.88
N PRO A 619 8.25 -4.89 -39.04
CA PRO A 619 7.62 -6.21 -39.51
C PRO A 619 8.56 -7.13 -40.48
N SER A 620 8.33 -7.93 -41.60
CA SER A 620 7.28 -8.58 -42.55
C SER A 620 7.89 -9.57 -43.69
N GLY A 621 7.17 -10.52 -44.39
CA GLY A 621 7.58 -11.25 -45.69
C GLY A 621 6.89 -12.62 -46.16
N THR A 622 6.84 -12.98 -47.48
CA THR A 622 5.96 -13.89 -48.34
C THR A 622 6.04 -15.49 -48.37
N GLU A 623 4.89 -16.21 -48.20
CA GLU A 623 4.36 -17.54 -48.75
C GLU A 623 5.18 -18.91 -48.69
N VAL A 624 4.83 -20.16 -49.16
CA VAL A 624 3.74 -20.82 -49.98
C VAL A 624 3.62 -22.42 -49.82
N ASN A 625 2.51 -23.07 -50.32
CA ASN A 625 2.15 -24.51 -50.65
C ASN A 625 2.31 -25.81 -49.75
N ASP A 626 1.19 -26.53 -49.58
CA ASP A 626 0.84 -27.97 -49.39
C ASP A 626 1.82 -29.10 -48.94
N ALA A 627 1.48 -29.78 -47.81
CA ALA A 627 1.09 -31.21 -47.71
C ALA A 627 0.94 -31.67 -46.22
N ALA A 628 0.14 -32.71 -45.93
CA ALA A 628 -0.28 -33.03 -44.54
C ALA A 628 0.60 -34.05 -43.78
N GLY A 629 0.79 -33.83 -42.48
CA GLY A 629 1.43 -34.75 -41.52
C GLY A 629 0.92 -34.59 -40.09
N THR A 630 0.76 -35.72 -39.38
CA THR A 630 0.17 -35.85 -38.03
C THR A 630 0.95 -35.07 -36.95
N PRO A 631 0.29 -34.44 -35.95
CA PRO A 631 0.92 -33.42 -35.10
C PRO A 631 1.98 -33.97 -34.12
N GLY A 632 3.11 -33.28 -34.05
CA GLY A 632 4.15 -33.52 -33.04
C GLY A 632 3.71 -33.14 -31.63
N THR A 633 4.02 -34.00 -30.66
CA THR A 633 3.86 -33.72 -29.22
C THR A 633 4.72 -32.53 -28.81
N SER A 634 4.13 -31.51 -28.18
CA SER A 634 4.88 -30.30 -27.86
C SER A 634 5.94 -30.52 -26.77
N VAL A 635 7.19 -30.19 -27.10
CA VAL A 635 8.37 -30.15 -26.20
C VAL A 635 8.07 -29.36 -24.92
N MET A 636 7.18 -28.37 -25.02
CA MET A 636 6.65 -27.58 -23.89
C MET A 636 6.09 -28.45 -22.74
N ARG A 637 5.52 -29.63 -23.03
CA ARG A 637 4.97 -30.52 -22.00
C ARG A 637 6.04 -31.31 -21.26
N GLU A 638 7.12 -31.64 -21.96
CA GLU A 638 8.31 -32.31 -21.42
C GLU A 638 9.12 -31.34 -20.55
N TRP A 639 9.42 -30.17 -21.08
CA TRP A 639 10.16 -29.11 -20.38
C TRP A 639 9.44 -28.58 -19.13
N VAL A 640 8.10 -28.49 -19.16
CA VAL A 640 7.29 -28.16 -17.98
C VAL A 640 7.28 -29.31 -16.95
N ASN A 641 7.41 -30.58 -17.37
CA ASN A 641 7.52 -31.70 -16.42
C ASN A 641 8.88 -31.70 -15.70
N GLU A 642 9.97 -31.39 -16.42
CA GLU A 642 11.30 -31.19 -15.83
C GLU A 642 11.29 -30.01 -14.83
N LEU A 643 10.94 -28.81 -15.29
CA LEU A 643 11.01 -27.57 -14.50
C LEU A 643 10.04 -27.51 -13.30
N THR A 644 8.96 -28.31 -13.29
CA THR A 644 8.05 -28.37 -12.13
C THR A 644 8.43 -29.44 -11.10
N GLY A 645 9.49 -30.23 -11.34
CA GLY A 645 9.95 -31.28 -10.42
C GLY A 645 8.90 -32.37 -10.14
N ARG A 646 7.92 -32.53 -11.04
CA ARG A 646 6.79 -33.45 -10.86
C ARG A 646 7.16 -34.92 -11.02
N GLY A 647 8.25 -35.23 -11.73
CA GLY A 647 8.79 -36.59 -11.82
C GLY A 647 9.28 -37.10 -10.46
N GLU A 648 10.06 -36.30 -9.73
CA GLU A 648 10.71 -36.73 -8.49
C GLU A 648 9.75 -36.72 -7.29
N ARG A 649 8.83 -35.75 -7.21
CA ARG A 649 7.88 -35.63 -6.08
C ARG A 649 6.79 -36.71 -6.06
N ALA A 650 6.74 -37.61 -7.05
CA ALA A 650 5.90 -38.80 -7.04
C ALA A 650 6.58 -40.03 -6.38
N ALA A 651 7.90 -40.01 -6.17
CA ALA A 651 8.67 -41.17 -5.72
C ALA A 651 8.98 -41.20 -4.20
N ALA A 652 8.66 -40.13 -3.45
CA ALA A 652 8.96 -40.00 -2.03
C ALA A 652 8.02 -40.86 -1.14
N GLY A 653 8.21 -42.18 -1.16
CA GLY A 653 7.48 -43.12 -0.28
C GLY A 653 7.60 -44.61 -0.64
N LEU A 654 8.20 -44.97 -1.78
CA LEU A 654 8.29 -46.37 -2.23
C LEU A 654 9.69 -46.94 -2.01
N ARG A 655 9.82 -47.92 -1.09
CA ARG A 655 11.01 -48.76 -1.01
C ARG A 655 11.01 -49.71 -2.21
N VAL A 656 12.07 -49.70 -3.02
CA VAL A 656 12.31 -50.73 -4.04
C VAL A 656 12.90 -51.97 -3.33
N PRO A 657 12.24 -53.14 -3.37
CA PRO A 657 12.80 -54.39 -2.85
C PRO A 657 13.89 -54.95 -3.78
N THR A 658 14.82 -55.72 -3.22
CA THR A 658 15.91 -56.33 -4.00
C THR A 658 15.47 -57.63 -4.68
N GLU A 659 16.10 -57.98 -5.81
CA GLU A 659 15.83 -59.25 -6.53
C GLU A 659 15.91 -60.49 -5.62
N ALA A 660 16.83 -60.50 -4.65
CA ALA A 660 16.96 -61.60 -3.69
C ALA A 660 15.74 -61.73 -2.77
N GLU A 661 15.21 -60.61 -2.24
CA GLU A 661 13.99 -60.59 -1.42
C GLU A 661 12.76 -61.05 -2.23
N ILE A 662 12.67 -60.61 -3.50
CA ILE A 662 11.60 -61.00 -4.42
C ILE A 662 11.67 -62.50 -4.73
N ALA A 663 12.86 -63.03 -5.07
CA ALA A 663 13.05 -64.45 -5.40
C ALA A 663 12.81 -65.37 -4.19
N GLN A 664 13.20 -64.93 -2.98
CA GLN A 664 12.97 -65.69 -1.75
C GLN A 664 11.48 -65.79 -1.42
N LEU A 665 10.71 -64.71 -1.58
CA LEU A 665 9.26 -64.74 -1.33
C LEU A 665 8.47 -65.42 -2.45
N THR A 666 8.89 -65.27 -3.71
CA THR A 666 8.25 -65.98 -4.84
C THR A 666 8.48 -67.50 -4.76
N SER A 667 9.62 -67.96 -4.22
CA SER A 667 9.84 -69.40 -3.98
C SER A 667 9.13 -69.95 -2.74
N MET A 668 8.78 -69.11 -1.75
CA MET A 668 7.93 -69.50 -0.62
C MET A 668 6.44 -69.56 -0.95
N PHE A 669 5.99 -68.81 -1.96
CA PHE A 669 4.58 -68.71 -2.38
C PHE A 669 4.43 -68.90 -3.90
N PRO A 670 4.68 -70.11 -4.44
CA PRO A 670 4.79 -70.35 -5.88
C PRO A 670 3.50 -70.07 -6.67
N ASP A 671 2.33 -70.18 -6.02
CA ASP A 671 1.02 -69.92 -6.63
C ASP A 671 0.66 -68.41 -6.70
N VAL A 672 1.52 -67.53 -6.20
CA VAL A 672 1.29 -66.07 -6.15
C VAL A 672 2.13 -65.35 -7.20
N GLN A 673 1.47 -64.57 -8.06
CA GLN A 673 2.14 -63.82 -9.14
C GLN A 673 3.17 -62.81 -8.61
N ARG A 674 4.33 -62.73 -9.28
CA ARG A 674 5.49 -61.94 -8.86
C ARG A 674 5.15 -60.46 -8.64
N GLU A 675 4.33 -59.85 -9.49
CA GLU A 675 3.88 -58.46 -9.31
C GLU A 675 3.14 -58.23 -7.98
N VAL A 676 2.39 -59.21 -7.48
CA VAL A 676 1.66 -59.11 -6.20
C VAL A 676 2.64 -59.14 -5.02
N VAL A 677 3.67 -59.98 -5.09
CA VAL A 677 4.75 -60.04 -4.09
C VAL A 677 5.53 -58.72 -4.05
N VAL A 678 5.90 -58.17 -5.21
CA VAL A 678 6.57 -56.87 -5.34
C VAL A 678 5.67 -55.74 -4.79
N GLY A 679 4.39 -55.72 -5.17
CA GLY A 679 3.43 -54.72 -4.71
C GLY A 679 3.14 -54.78 -3.20
N ALA A 680 3.27 -55.95 -2.57
CA ALA A 680 3.18 -56.09 -1.11
C ALA A 680 4.43 -55.53 -0.40
N LEU A 681 5.63 -55.83 -0.91
CA LEU A 681 6.91 -55.34 -0.37
C LEU A 681 7.03 -53.80 -0.42
N GLN A 682 6.50 -53.18 -1.48
CA GLN A 682 6.56 -51.72 -1.69
C GLN A 682 5.67 -50.89 -0.73
N ARG A 683 4.67 -51.49 -0.07
CA ARG A 683 3.59 -50.75 0.64
C ARG A 683 3.82 -50.45 2.12
N ARG A 684 4.95 -50.86 2.70
CA ARG A 684 5.12 -50.85 4.16
C ARG A 684 6.11 -49.77 4.64
N TYR A 685 5.60 -48.57 4.94
CA TYR A 685 5.86 -47.77 6.15
C TYR A 685 5.16 -46.40 6.06
N ILE A 686 4.07 -46.23 6.80
CA ILE A 686 3.49 -44.92 7.16
C ILE A 686 3.19 -44.97 8.66
N PHE A 687 3.91 -44.14 9.43
CA PHE A 687 3.66 -43.77 10.83
C PHE A 687 4.30 -42.39 11.05
#